data_AF-A0A842N492-F1
#
_entry.id   AF-A0A842N492-F1
#
_cell.length_a   1.000
_cell.length_b   1.000
_cell.length_c   1.000
_cell.angle_alpha   90.00
_cell.angle_beta   90.00
_cell.angle_gamma   90.00
#
_symmetry.space_group_name_H-M   'P 1'
#
loop_
_entity.id
_entity.type
_entity.pdbx_description
1 polymer ?
#
loop_
_entity_poly.entity_id
_entity_poly.type
_entity_poly.pdbx_seq_one_letter_code
_entity_poly.pdbx_strand_id
1 'polypeptide(L)'
;MVKGIMKGGSSTSRIIDLTEGACLDDDLLLDDEVLHQLEIRGFSADLTLSEAKRALAEWDEQFSSQNIRQHYQAGRWSDVQQLVDYRLKVFPTENESHLHRIRAHYMARNWLQCIEGCHGLLKFEENNITAFRFIARSSKNLGNVDVAMEYYNQIMELSPTDEDSHVALIRMYYNKKSHDKVRQIAWDLIKLNPTIRDAHLFVVRSSMELGDHPSSLTSLQALLEIDSDDIEAVVEMGRVRFMLNQPEKARIFLERAMALKPGERRAQRTLSLVYDRLKEWDLALDLFIKECEIDPTMFTNWEKRINILYRMNREDDAKACLDHLFVLMGDTMETYLMAFLISTSFYWSEADSLHEKATNRWGGNIEFHTSITSHSLDVGDFTKALIHLQDGLRIKSDWPDLLALQVRMNAMLEATDTPIEEVEKSIISGVNLLQSECAIRYLSEATSQVKVRTPRATNLRVAMISSSLGRGGAERQVVSCLAGLVNQDSIGKLDLFCYNFDNTEGRLQTYVPEVEDIGIPIHQFGQRYDWNEKYSEHLHLLAPWKQYFDQLPPRILREVESLFLAFKINKPDIVHAWQDQTNVNVALAALMAGVPGIVMFARSLRPDGKTMLHIRNRPYLRHSYHHLLKHPRLLLCHNSYAGAQSYAEWLNEDANRFPVIHNGVDFSSIEEASKGVDLTETLNEIGITTDAKIIGSVLRFV
;
A
#
# COMPACT_ATOMS: atom_id res chain seq x y z
N MET A 1 3.63 -52.38 91.74
CA MET A 1 3.15 -53.16 90.58
C MET A 1 1.66 -52.87 90.40
N VAL A 2 1.30 -51.86 89.60
CA VAL A 2 -0.02 -51.76 88.95
C VAL A 2 0.27 -51.21 87.54
N LYS A 3 -0.05 -52.02 86.54
CA LYS A 3 0.03 -51.68 85.11
C LYS A 3 -1.26 -50.96 84.73
N GLY A 4 -1.12 -49.81 84.07
CA GLY A 4 -2.15 -49.25 83.20
C GLY A 4 -1.50 -49.02 81.83
N ILE A 5 -1.82 -49.88 80.86
CA ILE A 5 -1.47 -49.69 79.45
C ILE A 5 -2.73 -49.11 78.79
N MET A 6 -2.61 -47.97 78.13
CA MET A 6 -3.55 -47.54 77.09
C MET A 6 -2.81 -47.52 75.76
N LYS A 7 -3.32 -48.29 74.80
CA LYS A 7 -2.85 -48.33 73.40
C LYS A 7 -3.63 -47.31 72.59
N GLY A 8 -2.90 -46.39 71.97
CA GLY A 8 -3.27 -45.55 70.81
C GLY A 8 -1.95 -45.14 70.15
N GLY A 9 -1.87 -45.22 68.83
CA GLY A 9 -0.62 -45.30 68.05
C GLY A 9 0.30 -44.07 68.09
N SER A 10 1.61 -44.37 68.06
CA SER A 10 2.79 -43.51 67.89
C SER A 10 2.96 -42.32 68.85
N SER A 11 3.24 -42.60 70.12
CA SER A 11 3.91 -41.63 71.00
C SER A 11 5.14 -42.26 71.64
N THR A 12 6.27 -41.57 71.48
CA THR A 12 7.53 -41.81 72.18
C THR A 12 7.28 -41.71 73.70
N SER A 13 7.48 -42.80 74.42
CA SER A 13 7.29 -42.81 75.88
C SER A 13 8.51 -42.17 76.55
N ARG A 14 8.34 -40.99 77.19
CA ARG A 14 9.35 -40.42 78.08
C ARG A 14 9.22 -41.04 79.48
N ILE A 15 10.32 -41.55 80.01
CA ILE A 15 10.47 -41.92 81.43
C ILE A 15 11.03 -40.69 82.14
N ILE A 16 10.36 -40.22 83.19
CA ILE A 16 10.81 -39.10 84.03
C ILE A 16 11.20 -39.66 85.41
N ASP A 17 12.41 -39.33 85.86
CA ASP A 17 12.92 -39.65 87.20
C ASP A 17 12.51 -38.53 88.18
N LEU A 18 11.91 -38.91 89.31
CA LEU A 18 11.28 -38.00 90.29
C LEU A 18 12.09 -37.87 91.59
N THR A 19 13.40 -38.04 91.55
CA THR A 19 14.24 -38.17 92.76
C THR A 19 14.86 -36.87 93.30
N GLU A 20 14.76 -35.74 92.61
CA GLU A 20 15.20 -34.44 93.15
C GLU A 20 14.09 -33.39 92.98
N GLY A 21 13.77 -32.68 94.07
CA GLY A 21 12.61 -31.80 94.22
C GLY A 21 12.55 -30.62 93.26
N ALA A 22 12.19 -30.87 92.01
CA ALA A 22 11.74 -29.87 91.05
C ALA A 22 10.23 -29.67 91.19
N CYS A 23 9.83 -28.40 91.32
CA CYS A 23 8.45 -27.97 91.19
C CYS A 23 7.92 -28.45 89.83
N LEU A 24 6.74 -29.08 89.81
CA LEU A 24 5.98 -29.26 88.57
C LEU A 24 5.54 -27.86 88.12
N ASP A 25 6.39 -27.15 87.38
CA ASP A 25 5.89 -26.11 86.48
C ASP A 25 5.06 -26.83 85.41
N ASP A 26 3.82 -26.37 85.22
CA ASP A 26 2.79 -26.88 84.30
C ASP A 26 3.18 -26.83 82.79
N ASP A 27 4.46 -26.81 82.44
CA ASP A 27 4.98 -26.47 81.10
C ASP A 27 5.33 -27.69 80.22
N LEU A 28 4.96 -28.92 80.60
CA LEU A 28 5.67 -30.12 80.14
C LEU A 28 5.00 -31.07 79.13
N LEU A 29 3.89 -30.70 78.50
CA LEU A 29 3.44 -31.40 77.28
C LEU A 29 2.91 -30.39 76.25
N LEU A 30 3.57 -30.34 75.09
CA LEU A 30 3.01 -29.70 73.90
C LEU A 30 1.72 -30.46 73.54
N ASP A 31 0.62 -29.75 73.38
CA ASP A 31 -0.59 -30.38 72.87
C ASP A 31 -0.38 -30.84 71.40
N ASP A 32 -1.25 -31.76 70.95
CA ASP A 32 -1.15 -32.33 69.61
C ASP A 32 -1.28 -31.26 68.51
N GLU A 33 -1.94 -30.14 68.80
CA GLU A 33 -2.12 -29.02 67.87
C GLU A 33 -0.80 -28.26 67.66
N VAL A 34 -0.10 -27.91 68.74
CA VAL A 34 1.21 -27.24 68.68
C VAL A 34 2.26 -28.14 68.06
N LEU A 35 2.27 -29.45 68.39
CA LEU A 35 3.16 -30.42 67.76
C LEU A 35 2.93 -30.49 66.24
N HIS A 36 1.66 -30.55 65.81
CA HIS A 36 1.32 -30.52 64.40
C HIS A 36 1.74 -29.21 63.71
N GLN A 37 1.51 -28.05 64.35
CA GLN A 37 1.92 -26.74 63.80
C GLN A 37 3.45 -26.59 63.69
N LEU A 38 4.22 -27.17 64.61
CA LEU A 38 5.68 -27.24 64.54
C LEU A 38 6.15 -28.16 63.41
N GLU A 39 5.54 -29.34 63.28
CA GLU A 39 5.89 -30.32 62.25
C GLU A 39 5.68 -29.77 60.83
N ILE A 40 4.50 -29.19 60.54
CA ILE A 40 4.21 -28.62 59.21
C ILE A 40 5.10 -27.41 58.86
N ARG A 41 5.68 -26.75 59.87
CA ARG A 41 6.64 -25.64 59.73
C ARG A 41 8.10 -26.08 59.77
N GLY A 42 8.37 -27.37 59.96
CA GLY A 42 9.71 -27.95 59.94
C GLY A 42 10.53 -27.75 61.22
N PHE A 43 9.89 -27.50 62.36
CA PHE A 43 10.55 -27.39 63.67
C PHE A 43 10.66 -28.75 64.38
N SER A 44 11.63 -28.88 65.30
CA SER A 44 11.82 -30.10 66.12
C SER A 44 10.75 -30.22 67.20
N ALA A 45 10.35 -31.45 67.52
CA ALA A 45 9.43 -31.77 68.62
C ALA A 45 10.08 -31.72 70.02
N ASP A 46 11.39 -31.47 70.12
CA ASP A 46 12.13 -31.45 71.39
C ASP A 46 12.10 -30.10 72.14
N LEU A 47 11.23 -29.16 71.71
CA LEU A 47 11.12 -27.81 72.29
C LEU A 47 10.26 -27.77 73.56
N THR A 48 10.56 -26.85 74.48
CA THR A 48 9.63 -26.49 75.57
C THR A 48 8.42 -25.72 75.02
N LEU A 49 7.30 -25.68 75.75
CA LEU A 49 6.09 -24.94 75.32
C LEU A 49 6.37 -23.46 75.02
N SER A 50 7.24 -22.83 75.82
CA SER A 50 7.65 -21.43 75.65
C SER A 50 8.54 -21.21 74.42
N GLU A 51 9.43 -22.15 74.10
CA GLU A 51 10.25 -22.12 72.89
C GLU A 51 9.43 -22.41 71.64
N ALA A 52 8.50 -23.36 71.71
CA ALA A 52 7.57 -23.68 70.63
C ALA A 52 6.69 -22.48 70.25
N LYS A 53 6.07 -21.80 71.24
CA LYS A 53 5.26 -20.61 71.00
C LYS A 53 6.05 -19.47 70.36
N ARG A 54 7.31 -19.28 70.77
CA ARG A 54 8.20 -18.27 70.19
C ARG A 54 8.58 -18.59 68.75
N ALA A 55 8.98 -19.84 68.47
CA ALA A 55 9.34 -20.29 67.13
C ALA A 55 8.15 -20.15 66.15
N LEU A 56 6.93 -20.48 66.59
CA LEU A 56 5.71 -20.28 65.80
C LEU A 56 5.43 -18.80 65.52
N ALA A 57 5.58 -17.93 66.52
CA ALA A 57 5.37 -16.48 66.37
C ALA A 57 6.40 -15.83 65.42
N GLU A 58 7.68 -16.20 65.54
CA GLU A 58 8.75 -15.72 64.64
C GLU A 58 8.51 -16.21 63.20
N TRP A 59 8.07 -17.46 63.03
CA TRP A 59 7.69 -17.98 61.72
C TRP A 59 6.51 -17.20 61.12
N ASP A 60 5.46 -16.95 61.92
CA ASP A 60 4.28 -16.22 61.46
C ASP A 60 4.62 -14.78 61.05
N GLU A 61 5.56 -14.13 61.74
CA GLU A 61 6.09 -12.82 61.36
C GLU A 61 6.90 -12.88 60.05
N GLN A 62 7.87 -13.78 59.98
CA GLN A 62 8.77 -13.93 58.83
C GLN A 62 8.01 -14.28 57.54
N PHE A 63 7.06 -15.21 57.61
CA PHE A 63 6.28 -15.65 56.46
C PHE A 63 4.93 -14.95 56.37
N SER A 64 4.71 -13.84 57.09
CA SER A 64 3.46 -13.08 57.02
C SER A 64 3.18 -12.55 55.61
N SER A 65 1.90 -12.42 55.25
CA SER A 65 1.49 -11.76 54.00
C SER A 65 1.96 -10.31 53.92
N GLN A 66 2.15 -9.65 55.06
CA GLN A 66 2.73 -8.30 55.14
C GLN A 66 4.21 -8.29 54.73
N ASN A 67 5.02 -9.22 55.24
CA ASN A 67 6.44 -9.30 54.86
C ASN A 67 6.60 -9.66 53.37
N ILE A 68 5.84 -10.64 52.87
CA ILE A 68 5.81 -11.00 51.45
C ILE A 68 5.50 -9.78 50.58
N ARG A 69 4.52 -8.96 50.97
CA ARG A 69 4.16 -7.72 50.26
C ARG A 69 5.28 -6.69 50.28
N GLN A 70 6.02 -6.55 51.38
CA GLN A 70 7.17 -5.65 51.47
C GLN A 70 8.30 -6.07 50.51
N HIS A 71 8.64 -7.37 50.47
CA HIS A 71 9.64 -7.88 49.51
C HIS A 71 9.17 -7.70 48.05
N TYR A 72 7.87 -7.88 47.79
CA TYR A 72 7.28 -7.64 46.48
C TYR A 72 7.38 -6.18 46.06
N GLN A 73 7.03 -5.23 46.94
CA GLN A 73 7.16 -3.79 46.68
C GLN A 73 8.61 -3.36 46.47
N ALA A 74 9.55 -4.02 47.14
CA ALA A 74 10.98 -3.79 46.97
C ALA A 74 11.59 -4.47 45.73
N GLY A 75 10.79 -5.16 44.90
CA GLY A 75 11.26 -5.81 43.68
C GLY A 75 12.13 -7.06 43.90
N ARG A 76 12.13 -7.63 45.11
CA ARG A 76 12.95 -8.79 45.46
C ARG A 76 12.21 -10.09 45.13
N TRP A 77 12.06 -10.39 43.84
CA TRP A 77 11.23 -11.50 43.35
C TRP A 77 11.66 -12.89 43.84
N SER A 78 12.96 -13.12 43.99
CA SER A 78 13.48 -14.39 44.51
C SER A 78 13.10 -14.61 45.97
N ASP A 79 13.21 -13.58 46.79
CA ASP A 79 12.80 -13.64 48.20
C ASP A 79 11.30 -13.88 48.32
N VAL A 80 10.49 -13.21 47.49
CA VAL A 80 9.03 -13.42 47.44
C VAL A 80 8.71 -14.88 47.11
N GLN A 81 9.39 -15.47 46.11
CA GLN A 81 9.18 -16.88 45.75
C GLN A 81 9.49 -17.81 46.93
N GLN A 82 10.63 -17.63 47.58
CA GLN A 82 11.01 -18.43 48.74
C GLN A 82 10.00 -18.30 49.89
N LEU A 83 9.67 -17.06 50.29
CA LEU A 83 8.74 -16.81 51.40
C LEU A 83 7.36 -17.42 51.11
N VAL A 84 6.87 -17.27 49.88
CA VAL A 84 5.56 -17.79 49.48
C VAL A 84 5.56 -19.32 49.39
N ASP A 85 6.62 -19.96 48.91
CA ASP A 85 6.70 -21.41 48.83
C ASP A 85 6.69 -22.07 50.22
N TYR A 86 7.32 -21.44 51.23
CA TYR A 86 7.21 -21.89 52.62
C TYR A 86 5.81 -21.65 53.18
N ARG A 87 5.20 -20.50 52.92
CA ARG A 87 3.85 -20.17 53.39
C ARG A 87 2.79 -21.12 52.83
N LEU A 88 2.87 -21.46 51.55
CA LEU A 88 1.94 -22.37 50.88
C LEU A 88 2.08 -23.84 51.30
N LYS A 89 3.18 -24.24 51.96
CA LYS A 89 3.24 -25.56 52.62
C LYS A 89 2.30 -25.66 53.81
N VAL A 90 2.12 -24.55 54.53
CA VAL A 90 1.28 -24.47 55.74
C VAL A 90 -0.14 -24.06 55.37
N PHE A 91 -0.30 -23.12 54.43
CA PHE A 91 -1.59 -22.59 53.98
C PHE A 91 -1.79 -22.86 52.47
N PRO A 92 -1.99 -24.12 52.05
CA PRO A 92 -1.97 -24.51 50.64
C PRO A 92 -3.14 -23.98 49.80
N THR A 93 -4.16 -23.41 50.43
CA THR A 93 -5.34 -22.83 49.77
C THR A 93 -5.38 -21.30 49.89
N GLU A 94 -4.32 -20.66 50.36
CA GLU A 94 -4.29 -19.20 50.54
C GLU A 94 -4.09 -18.46 49.22
N ASN A 95 -5.17 -17.86 48.72
CA ASN A 95 -5.21 -17.15 47.44
C ASN A 95 -4.16 -16.04 47.28
N GLU A 96 -4.00 -15.17 48.29
CA GLU A 96 -3.06 -14.04 48.23
C GLU A 96 -1.62 -14.54 48.00
N SER A 97 -1.24 -15.65 48.64
CA SER A 97 0.07 -16.28 48.47
C SER A 97 0.25 -16.84 47.07
N HIS A 98 -0.74 -17.56 46.54
CA HIS A 98 -0.71 -18.01 45.14
C HIS A 98 -0.56 -16.84 44.15
N LEU A 99 -1.29 -15.74 44.36
CA LEU A 99 -1.21 -14.54 43.52
C LEU A 99 0.17 -13.85 43.62
N HIS A 100 0.75 -13.77 44.81
CA HIS A 100 2.11 -13.25 45.00
C HIS A 100 3.17 -14.11 44.29
N ARG A 101 3.04 -15.44 44.32
CA ARG A 101 3.91 -16.35 43.56
C ARG A 101 3.82 -16.13 42.06
N ILE A 102 2.60 -16.10 41.52
CA ILE A 102 2.32 -15.88 40.09
C ILE A 102 2.93 -14.55 39.63
N ARG A 103 2.64 -13.47 40.36
CA ARG A 103 3.15 -12.13 40.05
C ARG A 103 4.68 -12.08 40.12
N ALA A 104 5.31 -12.70 41.13
CA ALA A 104 6.76 -12.74 41.26
C ALA A 104 7.43 -13.47 40.10
N HIS A 105 6.89 -14.62 39.68
CA HIS A 105 7.39 -15.33 38.49
C HIS A 105 7.20 -14.53 37.21
N TYR A 106 6.06 -13.85 37.05
CA TYR A 106 5.81 -12.98 35.91
C TYR A 106 6.82 -11.81 35.84
N MET A 107 7.04 -11.12 36.96
CA MET A 107 7.99 -10.00 37.04
C MET A 107 9.45 -10.47 36.83
N ALA A 108 9.78 -11.68 37.29
CA ALA A 108 11.07 -12.33 37.04
C ALA A 108 11.23 -12.88 35.62
N ARG A 109 10.21 -12.76 34.75
CA ARG A 109 10.17 -13.33 33.38
C ARG A 109 10.23 -14.86 33.31
N ASN A 110 9.89 -15.53 34.42
CA ASN A 110 9.79 -16.98 34.51
C ASN A 110 8.40 -17.43 34.03
N TRP A 111 8.16 -17.32 32.72
CA TRP A 111 6.82 -17.48 32.11
C TRP A 111 6.20 -18.87 32.33
N LEU A 112 7.01 -19.93 32.27
CA LEU A 112 6.54 -21.31 32.46
C LEU A 112 6.08 -21.54 33.91
N GLN A 113 6.89 -21.13 34.89
CA GLN A 113 6.57 -21.21 36.31
C GLN A 113 5.37 -20.32 36.67
N CYS A 114 5.22 -19.17 36.00
CA CYS A 114 4.03 -18.33 36.13
C CYS A 114 2.77 -19.09 35.68
N ILE A 115 2.80 -19.76 34.52
CA ILE A 115 1.68 -20.54 33.99
C ILE A 115 1.37 -21.72 34.91
N GLU A 116 2.38 -22.44 35.38
CA GLU A 116 2.22 -23.54 36.34
C GLU A 116 1.55 -23.05 37.64
N GLY A 117 2.02 -21.91 38.18
CA GLY A 117 1.41 -21.27 39.34
C GLY A 117 -0.05 -20.90 39.12
N CYS A 118 -0.41 -20.41 37.93
CA CYS A 118 -1.79 -20.09 37.56
C CYS A 118 -2.66 -21.34 37.48
N HIS A 119 -2.20 -22.43 36.86
CA HIS A 119 -2.93 -23.70 36.84
C HIS A 119 -3.10 -24.27 38.25
N GLY A 120 -2.12 -24.08 39.13
CA GLY A 120 -2.25 -24.42 40.55
C GLY A 120 -3.41 -23.68 41.23
N LEU A 121 -3.54 -22.37 40.98
CA LEU A 121 -4.63 -21.56 41.51
C LEU A 121 -6.00 -21.97 40.92
N LEU A 122 -6.05 -22.26 39.63
CA LEU A 122 -7.28 -22.68 38.94
C LEU A 122 -7.86 -24.01 39.44
N LYS A 123 -7.08 -24.85 40.12
CA LYS A 123 -7.60 -26.08 40.77
C LYS A 123 -8.58 -25.80 41.90
N PHE A 124 -8.46 -24.64 42.54
CA PHE A 124 -9.31 -24.22 43.65
C PHE A 124 -10.27 -23.11 43.24
N GLU A 125 -9.90 -22.31 42.24
CA GLU A 125 -10.71 -21.22 41.68
C GLU A 125 -10.81 -21.33 40.15
N GLU A 126 -11.70 -22.19 39.67
CA GLU A 126 -11.82 -22.56 38.25
C GLU A 126 -11.98 -21.37 37.30
N ASN A 127 -12.65 -20.30 37.74
CA ASN A 127 -12.94 -19.09 36.93
C ASN A 127 -12.14 -17.86 37.40
N ASN A 128 -10.86 -18.03 37.78
CA ASN A 128 -10.02 -16.91 38.19
C ASN A 128 -9.48 -16.10 36.98
N ILE A 129 -10.09 -14.94 36.72
CA ILE A 129 -9.71 -14.00 35.65
C ILE A 129 -8.23 -13.59 35.74
N THR A 130 -7.69 -13.42 36.95
CA THR A 130 -6.29 -13.02 37.14
C THR A 130 -5.34 -14.12 36.67
N ALA A 131 -5.64 -15.38 37.00
CA ALA A 131 -4.89 -16.54 36.55
C ALA A 131 -4.95 -16.67 35.01
N PHE A 132 -6.14 -16.59 34.41
CA PHE A 132 -6.29 -16.59 32.95
C PHE A 132 -5.48 -15.47 32.30
N ARG A 133 -5.49 -14.26 32.87
CA ARG A 133 -4.74 -13.11 32.34
C ARG A 133 -3.24 -13.33 32.40
N PHE A 134 -2.71 -13.88 33.49
CA PHE A 134 -1.29 -14.20 33.61
C PHE A 134 -0.86 -15.35 32.70
N ILE A 135 -1.72 -16.37 32.48
CA ILE A 135 -1.48 -17.39 31.46
C ILE A 135 -1.43 -16.75 30.08
N ALA A 136 -2.42 -15.94 29.72
CA ALA A 136 -2.48 -15.29 28.42
C ALA A 136 -1.25 -14.41 28.14
N ARG A 137 -0.86 -13.56 29.11
CA ARG A 137 0.33 -12.70 28.99
C ARG A 137 1.63 -13.51 28.89
N SER A 138 1.78 -14.56 29.69
CA SER A 138 2.97 -15.41 29.70
C SER A 138 3.09 -16.23 28.41
N SER A 139 1.99 -16.81 27.93
CA SER A 139 1.92 -17.53 26.65
C SER A 139 2.27 -16.63 25.47
N LYS A 140 1.78 -15.38 25.46
CA LYS A 140 2.16 -14.39 24.45
C LYS A 140 3.67 -14.12 24.46
N ASN A 141 4.27 -13.94 25.64
CA ASN A 141 5.72 -13.70 25.78
C ASN A 141 6.57 -14.90 25.36
N LEU A 142 6.02 -16.11 25.40
CA LEU A 142 6.62 -17.34 24.87
C LEU A 142 6.41 -17.53 23.36
N GLY A 143 5.69 -16.63 22.68
CA GLY A 143 5.35 -16.74 21.25
C GLY A 143 4.09 -17.56 20.96
N ASN A 144 3.43 -18.12 21.98
CA ASN A 144 2.21 -18.93 21.85
C ASN A 144 0.97 -18.02 21.79
N VAL A 145 0.82 -17.30 20.68
CA VAL A 145 -0.26 -16.30 20.50
C VAL A 145 -1.65 -16.92 20.51
N ASP A 146 -1.82 -18.12 19.94
CA ASP A 146 -3.11 -18.81 19.91
C ASP A 146 -3.63 -19.14 21.30
N VAL A 147 -2.78 -19.70 22.16
CA VAL A 147 -3.10 -19.98 23.56
C VAL A 147 -3.43 -18.68 24.29
N ALA A 148 -2.68 -17.60 24.03
CA ALA A 148 -2.96 -16.32 24.66
C ALA A 148 -4.35 -15.77 24.28
N MET A 149 -4.74 -15.89 23.01
CA MET A 149 -6.07 -15.50 22.54
C MET A 149 -7.18 -16.34 23.18
N GLU A 150 -6.98 -17.65 23.33
CA GLU A 150 -7.96 -18.55 23.96
C GLU A 150 -8.29 -18.11 25.38
N TYR A 151 -7.27 -17.86 26.21
CA TYR A 151 -7.49 -17.38 27.58
C TYR A 151 -8.09 -15.96 27.64
N TYR A 152 -7.73 -15.06 26.73
CA TYR A 152 -8.40 -13.74 26.67
C TYR A 152 -9.86 -13.84 26.25
N ASN A 153 -10.22 -14.77 25.35
CA ASN A 153 -11.62 -15.04 25.01
C ASN A 153 -12.39 -15.61 26.21
N GLN A 154 -11.79 -16.54 26.97
CA GLN A 154 -12.39 -17.04 28.21
C GLN A 154 -12.62 -15.92 29.23
N ILE A 155 -11.68 -14.97 29.36
CA ILE A 155 -11.89 -13.78 30.21
C ILE A 155 -13.07 -12.94 29.70
N MET A 156 -13.20 -12.75 28.38
CA MET A 156 -14.33 -12.02 27.80
C MET A 156 -15.67 -12.74 27.97
N GLU A 157 -15.68 -14.07 28.01
CA GLU A 157 -16.89 -14.85 28.33
C GLU A 157 -17.30 -14.68 29.80
N LEU A 158 -16.34 -14.69 30.72
CA LEU A 158 -16.58 -14.51 32.15
C LEU A 158 -16.87 -13.05 32.53
N SER A 159 -16.23 -12.10 31.85
CA SER A 159 -16.32 -10.67 32.10
C SER A 159 -16.35 -9.92 30.77
N PRO A 160 -17.53 -9.82 30.13
CA PRO A 160 -17.71 -9.12 28.85
C PRO A 160 -17.38 -7.62 28.90
N THR A 161 -17.17 -7.05 30.08
CA THR A 161 -16.80 -5.64 30.28
C THR A 161 -15.30 -5.44 30.51
N ASP A 162 -14.46 -6.48 30.42
CA ASP A 162 -13.03 -6.38 30.67
C ASP A 162 -12.28 -5.70 29.51
N GLU A 163 -12.03 -4.39 29.66
CA GLU A 163 -11.38 -3.55 28.64
C GLU A 163 -9.98 -4.08 28.25
N ASP A 164 -9.21 -4.56 29.23
CA ASP A 164 -7.86 -5.10 29.04
C ASP A 164 -7.85 -6.28 28.05
N SER A 165 -8.82 -7.19 28.17
CA SER A 165 -8.94 -8.35 27.28
C SER A 165 -9.36 -7.95 25.87
N HIS A 166 -10.26 -6.98 25.73
CA HIS A 166 -10.62 -6.43 24.41
C HIS A 166 -9.40 -5.84 23.71
N VAL A 167 -8.65 -4.95 24.39
CA VAL A 167 -7.44 -4.33 23.82
C VAL A 167 -6.40 -5.38 23.45
N ALA A 168 -6.20 -6.40 24.29
CA ALA A 168 -5.27 -7.48 24.01
C ALA A 168 -5.66 -8.28 22.76
N LEU A 169 -6.93 -8.67 22.62
CA LEU A 169 -7.44 -9.41 21.47
C LEU A 169 -7.44 -8.58 20.19
N ILE A 170 -7.82 -7.31 20.25
CA ILE A 170 -7.74 -6.37 19.13
C ILE A 170 -6.32 -6.35 18.55
N ARG A 171 -5.30 -6.18 19.42
CA ARG A 171 -3.89 -6.17 19.00
C ARG A 171 -3.46 -7.50 18.37
N MET A 172 -3.90 -8.63 18.93
CA MET A 172 -3.56 -9.96 18.42
C MET A 172 -4.21 -10.23 17.06
N TYR A 173 -5.51 -9.93 16.90
CA TYR A 173 -6.21 -10.07 15.61
C TYR A 173 -5.67 -9.12 14.55
N TYR A 174 -5.25 -7.90 14.93
CA TYR A 174 -4.63 -6.96 14.00
C TYR A 174 -3.31 -7.50 13.44
N ASN A 175 -2.45 -8.07 14.30
CA ASN A 175 -1.19 -8.68 13.86
C ASN A 175 -1.41 -9.92 12.96
N LYS A 176 -2.53 -10.62 13.14
CA LYS A 176 -2.99 -11.71 12.26
C LYS A 176 -3.70 -11.22 10.99
N LYS A 177 -3.73 -9.91 10.72
CA LYS A 177 -4.43 -9.28 9.58
C LYS A 177 -5.93 -9.62 9.52
N SER A 178 -6.53 -9.98 10.65
CA SER A 178 -7.96 -10.31 10.77
C SER A 178 -8.77 -9.05 11.05
N HIS A 179 -8.78 -8.11 10.09
CA HIS A 179 -9.32 -6.75 10.28
C HIS A 179 -10.82 -6.71 10.63
N ASP A 180 -11.62 -7.66 10.14
CA ASP A 180 -13.05 -7.75 10.49
C ASP A 180 -13.27 -8.04 11.98
N LYS A 181 -12.47 -8.95 12.57
CA LYS A 181 -12.54 -9.26 14.00
C LYS A 181 -12.06 -8.08 14.84
N VAL A 182 -11.02 -7.38 14.39
CA VAL A 182 -10.55 -6.16 15.04
C VAL A 182 -11.68 -5.15 15.11
N ARG A 183 -12.35 -4.90 13.98
CA ARG A 183 -13.48 -3.96 13.90
C ARG A 183 -14.61 -4.37 14.86
N GLN A 184 -15.00 -5.64 14.89
CA GLN A 184 -16.06 -6.12 15.79
C GLN A 184 -15.71 -5.85 17.27
N ILE A 185 -14.55 -6.35 17.74
CA ILE A 185 -14.16 -6.25 19.16
C ILE A 185 -13.91 -4.79 19.55
N ALA A 186 -13.35 -3.97 18.64
CA ALA A 186 -13.13 -2.56 18.90
C ALA A 186 -14.45 -1.78 19.02
N TRP A 187 -15.46 -2.08 18.20
CA TRP A 187 -16.78 -1.47 18.36
C TRP A 187 -17.47 -1.87 19.65
N ASP A 188 -17.35 -3.13 20.07
CA ASP A 188 -17.89 -3.57 21.36
C ASP A 188 -17.19 -2.85 22.52
N LEU A 189 -15.87 -2.66 22.44
CA LEU A 189 -15.12 -1.86 23.40
C LEU A 189 -15.54 -0.38 23.42
N ILE A 190 -15.81 0.22 22.26
CA ILE A 190 -16.32 1.61 22.17
C ILE A 190 -17.71 1.74 22.80
N LYS A 191 -18.59 0.75 22.64
CA LYS A 191 -19.91 0.75 23.30
C LYS A 191 -19.79 0.69 24.82
N LEU A 192 -18.82 -0.07 25.33
CA LEU A 192 -18.55 -0.18 26.76
C LEU A 192 -17.97 1.13 27.32
N ASN A 193 -16.96 1.67 26.65
CA ASN A 193 -16.29 2.89 27.05
C ASN A 193 -15.86 3.69 25.81
N PRO A 194 -16.61 4.75 25.44
CA PRO A 194 -16.33 5.56 24.25
C PRO A 194 -15.02 6.35 24.30
N THR A 195 -14.37 6.44 25.47
CA THR A 195 -13.15 7.25 25.66
C THR A 195 -11.86 6.45 25.47
N ILE A 196 -11.94 5.15 25.19
CA ILE A 196 -10.75 4.32 24.98
C ILE A 196 -10.12 4.65 23.63
N ARG A 197 -9.02 5.40 23.69
CA ARG A 197 -8.20 5.79 22.53
C ARG A 197 -7.81 4.59 21.65
N ASP A 198 -7.34 3.50 22.26
CA ASP A 198 -6.90 2.31 21.53
C ASP A 198 -8.01 1.70 20.67
N ALA A 199 -9.26 1.69 21.17
CA ALA A 199 -10.39 1.13 20.46
C ALA A 199 -10.64 1.89 19.15
N HIS A 200 -10.77 3.22 19.23
CA HIS A 200 -10.92 4.08 18.06
C HIS A 200 -9.73 3.98 17.11
N LEU A 201 -8.50 3.98 17.62
CA LEU A 201 -7.30 3.87 16.79
C LEU A 201 -7.26 2.56 15.99
N PHE A 202 -7.65 1.44 16.59
CA PHE A 202 -7.70 0.16 15.88
C PHE A 202 -8.90 0.07 14.91
N VAL A 203 -10.01 0.76 15.17
CA VAL A 203 -11.04 0.96 14.13
C VAL A 203 -10.43 1.71 12.95
N VAL A 204 -9.76 2.84 13.17
CA VAL A 204 -9.10 3.61 12.09
C VAL A 204 -8.16 2.72 11.27
N ARG A 205 -7.24 2.02 11.93
CA ARG A 205 -6.24 1.17 11.25
C ARG A 205 -6.89 0.02 10.47
N SER A 206 -7.87 -0.67 11.06
CA SER A 206 -8.57 -1.78 10.37
C SER A 206 -9.45 -1.29 9.22
N SER A 207 -10.17 -0.19 9.41
CA SER A 207 -10.98 0.46 8.39
C SER A 207 -10.14 0.95 7.21
N MET A 208 -8.92 1.44 7.45
CA MET A 208 -7.97 1.81 6.41
C MET A 208 -7.59 0.63 5.51
N GLU A 209 -7.28 -0.52 6.09
CA GLU A 209 -6.95 -1.75 5.36
C GLU A 209 -8.15 -2.31 4.60
N LEU A 210 -9.36 -2.11 5.13
CA LEU A 210 -10.62 -2.54 4.52
C LEU A 210 -11.21 -1.53 3.51
N GLY A 211 -10.63 -0.33 3.36
CA GLY A 211 -11.18 0.75 2.53
C GLY A 211 -12.43 1.44 3.08
N ASP A 212 -12.80 1.20 4.34
CA ASP A 212 -13.96 1.79 5.03
C ASP A 212 -13.62 3.18 5.59
N HIS A 213 -13.42 4.14 4.69
CA HIS A 213 -13.10 5.53 5.06
C HIS A 213 -14.16 6.21 5.96
N PRO A 214 -15.49 5.98 5.82
CA PRO A 214 -16.48 6.57 6.70
C PRO A 214 -16.30 6.19 8.18
N SER A 215 -16.13 4.90 8.50
CA SER A 215 -15.90 4.46 9.89
C SER A 215 -14.58 5.03 10.45
N SER A 216 -13.56 5.14 9.59
CA SER A 216 -12.29 5.77 9.95
C SER A 216 -12.48 7.23 10.34
N LEU A 217 -13.23 8.02 9.55
CA LEU A 217 -13.52 9.43 9.87
C LEU A 217 -14.27 9.60 11.19
N THR A 218 -15.27 8.76 11.47
CA THR A 218 -16.04 8.80 12.72
C THR A 218 -15.13 8.55 13.94
N SER A 219 -14.28 7.53 13.87
CA SER A 219 -13.37 7.20 14.97
C SER A 219 -12.26 8.25 15.14
N LEU A 220 -11.79 8.85 14.05
CA LEU A 220 -10.84 9.96 14.09
C LEU A 220 -11.46 11.22 14.70
N GLN A 221 -12.73 11.50 14.42
CA GLN A 221 -13.43 12.59 15.06
C GLN A 221 -13.53 12.37 16.58
N ALA A 222 -13.93 11.17 17.02
CA ALA A 222 -13.98 10.83 18.44
C ALA A 222 -12.61 10.96 19.13
N LEU A 223 -11.53 10.52 18.46
CA LEU A 223 -10.16 10.71 18.97
C LEU A 223 -9.82 12.18 19.18
N LEU A 224 -10.19 13.05 18.23
CA LEU A 224 -9.95 14.50 18.32
C LEU A 224 -10.89 15.21 19.31
N GLU A 225 -12.02 14.61 19.67
CA GLU A 225 -12.86 15.08 20.78
C GLU A 225 -12.27 14.69 22.14
N ILE A 226 -11.61 13.53 22.24
CA ILE A 226 -10.90 13.08 23.45
C ILE A 226 -9.63 13.92 23.67
N ASP A 227 -8.80 14.03 22.64
CA ASP A 227 -7.60 14.86 22.63
C ASP A 227 -7.48 15.57 21.28
N SER A 228 -7.78 16.87 21.29
CA SER A 228 -7.76 17.68 20.09
C SER A 228 -6.38 17.72 19.42
N ASP A 229 -5.30 17.56 20.18
CA ASP A 229 -3.92 17.65 19.70
C ASP A 229 -3.26 16.27 19.52
N ASP A 230 -4.03 15.18 19.50
CA ASP A 230 -3.51 13.85 19.18
C ASP A 230 -2.91 13.84 17.77
N ILE A 231 -1.58 13.89 17.71
CA ILE A 231 -0.83 13.96 16.45
C ILE A 231 -1.15 12.79 15.53
N GLU A 232 -1.36 11.59 16.08
CA GLU A 232 -1.70 10.43 15.27
C GLU A 232 -3.08 10.61 14.65
N ALA A 233 -4.09 11.01 15.42
CA ALA A 233 -5.44 11.26 14.90
C ALA A 233 -5.47 12.41 13.87
N VAL A 234 -4.74 13.51 14.12
CA VAL A 234 -4.66 14.64 13.18
C VAL A 234 -4.03 14.21 11.84
N VAL A 235 -2.92 13.46 11.87
CA VAL A 235 -2.26 12.96 10.65
C VAL A 235 -3.15 11.99 9.88
N GLU A 236 -3.77 11.04 10.59
CA GLU A 236 -4.66 10.05 9.99
C GLU A 236 -5.90 10.70 9.37
N MET A 237 -6.48 11.72 10.01
CA MET A 237 -7.57 12.53 9.45
C MET A 237 -7.17 13.19 8.13
N GLY A 238 -5.99 13.81 8.11
CA GLY A 238 -5.42 14.37 6.88
C GLY A 238 -5.28 13.33 5.77
N ARG A 239 -4.73 12.14 6.09
CA ARG A 239 -4.55 11.05 5.12
C ARG A 239 -5.87 10.51 4.57
N VAL A 240 -6.85 10.25 5.44
CA VAL A 240 -8.17 9.75 5.01
C VAL A 240 -8.87 10.74 4.11
N ARG A 241 -8.82 12.04 4.44
CA ARG A 241 -9.39 13.11 3.60
C ARG A 241 -8.70 13.17 2.23
N PHE A 242 -7.38 12.98 2.18
CA PHE A 242 -6.65 12.95 0.91
C PHE A 242 -7.07 11.77 0.02
N MET A 243 -7.21 10.57 0.58
CA MET A 243 -7.68 9.38 -0.17
C MET A 243 -9.11 9.54 -0.68
N LEU A 244 -9.97 10.24 0.06
CA LEU A 244 -11.32 10.62 -0.37
C LEU A 244 -11.33 11.73 -1.43
N ASN A 245 -10.19 12.08 -2.01
CA ASN A 245 -10.02 13.15 -2.99
C ASN A 245 -10.51 14.53 -2.47
N GLN A 246 -10.30 14.80 -1.17
CA GLN A 246 -10.62 16.08 -0.52
C GLN A 246 -9.32 16.80 -0.09
N PRO A 247 -8.47 17.23 -1.05
CA PRO A 247 -7.13 17.75 -0.75
C PRO A 247 -7.14 19.02 0.11
N GLU A 248 -8.10 19.93 -0.09
CA GLU A 248 -8.23 21.15 0.74
C GLU A 248 -8.50 20.83 2.22
N LYS A 249 -9.35 19.84 2.49
CA LYS A 249 -9.62 19.40 3.86
C LYS A 249 -8.41 18.68 4.45
N ALA A 250 -7.73 17.86 3.64
CA ALA A 250 -6.53 17.16 4.05
C ALA A 250 -5.42 18.13 4.47
N ARG A 251 -5.22 19.21 3.69
CA ARG A 251 -4.25 20.27 3.96
C ARG A 251 -4.37 20.82 5.37
N ILE A 252 -5.58 21.22 5.78
CA ILE A 252 -5.83 21.83 7.11
C ILE A 252 -5.31 20.93 8.24
N PHE A 253 -5.63 19.64 8.21
CA PHE A 253 -5.18 18.71 9.26
C PHE A 253 -3.67 18.45 9.19
N LEU A 254 -3.10 18.34 7.99
CA LEU A 254 -1.67 18.03 7.83
C LEU A 254 -0.76 19.21 8.16
N GLU A 255 -1.16 20.44 7.82
CA GLU A 255 -0.49 21.67 8.26
C GLU A 255 -0.55 21.80 9.79
N ARG A 256 -1.71 21.49 10.40
CA ARG A 256 -1.85 21.43 11.86
C ARG A 256 -0.92 20.39 12.48
N ALA A 257 -0.81 19.19 11.91
CA ALA A 257 0.12 18.17 12.40
C ALA A 257 1.57 18.67 12.35
N MET A 258 1.97 19.36 11.29
CA MET A 258 3.30 19.95 11.15
C MET A 258 3.56 21.08 12.16
N ALA A 259 2.53 21.83 12.55
CA ALA A 259 2.62 22.85 13.60
C ALA A 259 2.74 22.23 15.01
N LEU A 260 1.96 21.18 15.30
CA LEU A 260 2.00 20.46 16.58
C LEU A 260 3.32 19.72 16.80
N LYS A 261 3.85 19.09 15.76
CA LYS A 261 5.12 18.37 15.80
C LYS A 261 5.93 18.63 14.53
N PRO A 262 6.81 19.65 14.55
CA PRO A 262 7.77 19.88 13.48
C PRO A 262 8.60 18.61 13.24
N GLY A 263 8.63 18.13 11.99
CA GLY A 263 9.35 16.90 11.60
C GLY A 263 8.56 15.60 11.68
N GLU A 264 7.23 15.64 11.88
CA GLU A 264 6.37 14.46 11.72
C GLU A 264 6.36 14.00 10.24
N ARG A 265 7.26 13.07 9.90
CA ARG A 265 7.48 12.60 8.52
C ARG A 265 6.22 12.08 7.82
N ARG A 266 5.30 11.46 8.55
CA ARG A 266 4.03 10.97 7.96
C ARG A 266 3.15 12.13 7.46
N ALA A 267 3.08 13.21 8.25
CA ALA A 267 2.38 14.44 7.88
C ALA A 267 3.04 15.08 6.67
N GLN A 268 4.37 15.28 6.72
CA GLN A 268 5.15 15.87 5.63
C GLN A 268 4.97 15.14 4.30
N ARG A 269 5.06 13.80 4.31
CA ARG A 269 4.88 12.97 3.10
C ARG A 269 3.48 13.06 2.51
N THR A 270 2.45 13.15 3.34
CA THR A 270 1.08 13.28 2.82
C THR A 270 0.81 14.72 2.38
N LEU A 271 1.32 15.72 3.11
CA LEU A 271 1.14 17.14 2.82
C LEU A 271 1.79 17.53 1.49
N SER A 272 2.97 16.99 1.19
CA SER A 272 3.64 17.20 -0.10
C SER A 272 2.82 16.66 -1.29
N LEU A 273 2.14 15.53 -1.13
CA LEU A 273 1.19 15.01 -2.13
C LEU A 273 -0.11 15.83 -2.21
N VAL A 274 -0.55 16.40 -1.09
CA VAL A 274 -1.70 17.32 -1.05
C VAL A 274 -1.38 18.61 -1.79
N TYR A 275 -0.25 19.26 -1.51
CA TYR A 275 0.18 20.46 -2.24
C TYR A 275 0.36 20.19 -3.73
N ASP A 276 0.92 19.04 -4.11
CA ASP A 276 0.99 18.62 -5.50
C ASP A 276 -0.41 18.54 -6.15
N ARG A 277 -1.37 17.90 -5.47
CA ARG A 277 -2.76 17.78 -5.95
C ARG A 277 -3.45 19.14 -6.08
N LEU A 278 -3.17 20.06 -5.16
CA LEU A 278 -3.67 21.44 -5.16
C LEU A 278 -2.94 22.35 -6.16
N LYS A 279 -1.88 21.85 -6.81
CA LYS A 279 -0.99 22.61 -7.69
C LYS A 279 -0.22 23.73 -6.98
N GLU A 280 -0.08 23.65 -5.67
CA GLU A 280 0.80 24.50 -4.86
C GLU A 280 2.24 23.97 -4.97
N TRP A 281 2.79 23.99 -6.18
CA TRP A 281 4.01 23.26 -6.53
C TRP A 281 5.25 23.75 -5.80
N ASP A 282 5.36 25.05 -5.49
CA ASP A 282 6.47 25.58 -4.70
C ASP A 282 6.50 24.98 -3.29
N LEU A 283 5.34 24.90 -2.61
CA LEU A 283 5.23 24.28 -1.29
C LEU A 283 5.50 22.77 -1.34
N ALA A 284 5.02 22.09 -2.39
CA ALA A 284 5.32 20.68 -2.60
C ALA A 284 6.82 20.44 -2.80
N LEU A 285 7.47 21.29 -3.61
CA LEU A 285 8.89 21.22 -3.93
C LEU A 285 9.75 21.37 -2.68
N ASP A 286 9.47 22.34 -1.82
CA ASP A 286 10.19 22.55 -0.56
C ASP A 286 10.17 21.32 0.35
N LEU A 287 9.03 20.64 0.42
CA LEU A 287 8.89 19.42 1.21
C LEU A 287 9.63 18.23 0.56
N PHE A 288 9.62 18.12 -0.78
CA PHE A 288 10.35 17.07 -1.48
C PHE A 288 11.87 17.27 -1.43
N ILE A 289 12.36 18.51 -1.41
CA ILE A 289 13.78 18.81 -1.18
C ILE A 289 14.21 18.24 0.17
N LYS A 290 13.45 18.54 1.24
CA LYS A 290 13.71 18.02 2.59
C LYS A 290 13.67 16.48 2.66
N GLU A 291 12.73 15.83 1.96
CA GLU A 291 12.71 14.35 1.91
C GLU A 291 13.96 13.79 1.21
N CYS A 292 14.48 14.44 0.16
CA CYS A 292 15.74 14.05 -0.49
C CYS A 292 16.95 14.25 0.43
N GLU A 293 16.98 15.31 1.25
CA GLU A 293 18.05 15.54 2.22
C GLU A 293 18.04 14.54 3.38
N ILE A 294 16.83 14.15 3.84
CA ILE A 294 16.64 13.19 4.93
C ILE A 294 17.07 11.78 4.51
N ASP A 295 16.73 11.39 3.28
CA ASP A 295 17.03 10.07 2.74
C ASP A 295 17.41 10.21 1.26
N PRO A 296 18.69 10.56 0.98
CA PRO A 296 19.16 10.74 -0.38
C PRO A 296 19.25 9.42 -1.14
N THR A 297 19.26 8.28 -0.46
CA THR A 297 19.29 6.94 -1.07
C THR A 297 17.92 6.46 -1.56
N MET A 298 16.86 7.23 -1.29
CA MET A 298 15.50 6.88 -1.72
C MET A 298 15.20 7.47 -3.10
N PHE A 299 15.33 6.65 -4.14
CA PHE A 299 15.00 7.03 -5.54
C PHE A 299 13.64 7.75 -5.68
N THR A 300 12.61 7.26 -4.99
CA THR A 300 11.25 7.80 -5.11
C THR A 300 11.11 9.25 -4.60
N ASN A 301 12.02 9.71 -3.74
CA ASN A 301 12.04 11.10 -3.27
C ASN A 301 12.50 12.03 -4.40
N TRP A 302 13.59 11.67 -5.07
CA TRP A 302 14.10 12.38 -6.25
C TRP A 302 13.09 12.37 -7.39
N GLU A 303 12.44 11.24 -7.63
CA GLU A 303 11.41 11.13 -8.65
C GLU A 303 10.27 12.14 -8.43
N LYS A 304 9.78 12.28 -7.19
CA LYS A 304 8.73 13.25 -6.85
C LYS A 304 9.19 14.69 -7.06
N ARG A 305 10.39 15.04 -6.60
CA ARG A 305 11.00 16.36 -6.81
C ARG A 305 11.10 16.71 -8.29
N ILE A 306 11.67 15.82 -9.09
CA ILE A 306 11.86 16.02 -10.53
C ILE A 306 10.50 16.14 -11.25
N ASN A 307 9.52 15.30 -10.88
CA ASN A 307 8.18 15.38 -11.46
C ASN A 307 7.49 16.73 -11.19
N ILE A 308 7.65 17.30 -10.00
CA ILE A 308 7.15 18.65 -9.68
C ILE A 308 7.86 19.69 -10.54
N LEU A 309 9.19 19.63 -10.64
CA LEU A 309 9.96 20.57 -11.46
C LEU A 309 9.54 20.53 -12.94
N TYR A 310 9.23 19.35 -13.48
CA TYR A 310 8.66 19.24 -14.83
C TYR A 310 7.27 19.85 -14.96
N ARG A 311 6.41 19.71 -13.95
CA ARG A 311 5.09 20.36 -13.96
C ARG A 311 5.20 21.88 -13.87
N MET A 312 6.23 22.37 -13.18
CA MET A 312 6.60 23.80 -13.12
C MET A 312 7.35 24.29 -14.37
N ASN A 313 7.59 23.43 -15.36
CA ASN A 313 8.39 23.75 -16.55
C ASN A 313 9.85 24.20 -16.24
N ARG A 314 10.42 23.67 -15.15
CA ARG A 314 11.79 23.95 -14.66
C ARG A 314 12.72 22.77 -14.99
N GLU A 315 12.96 22.53 -16.27
CA GLU A 315 13.71 21.34 -16.73
C GLU A 315 15.18 21.35 -16.31
N ASP A 316 15.82 22.52 -16.30
CA ASP A 316 17.21 22.67 -15.86
C ASP A 316 17.37 22.33 -14.37
N ASP A 317 16.43 22.77 -13.53
CA ASP A 317 16.42 22.44 -12.10
C ASP A 317 16.13 20.95 -11.85
N ALA A 318 15.30 20.34 -12.70
CA ALA A 318 15.08 18.90 -12.68
C ALA A 318 16.40 18.15 -12.89
N LYS A 319 17.20 18.53 -13.90
CA LYS A 319 18.52 17.95 -14.15
C LYS A 319 19.52 18.27 -13.03
N ALA A 320 19.50 19.48 -12.48
CA ALA A 320 20.35 19.89 -11.35
C ALA A 320 20.10 19.07 -10.07
N CYS A 321 19.02 18.27 -10.01
CA CYS A 321 18.84 17.28 -8.96
C CYS A 321 19.97 16.24 -8.94
N LEU A 322 20.60 15.94 -10.08
CA LEU A 322 21.77 15.06 -10.13
C LEU A 322 22.94 15.68 -9.38
N ASP A 323 23.25 16.95 -9.61
CA ASP A 323 24.33 17.64 -8.90
C ASP A 323 24.06 17.67 -7.40
N HIS A 324 22.82 17.93 -6.99
CA HIS A 324 22.42 17.88 -5.59
C HIS A 324 22.58 16.49 -4.97
N LEU A 325 22.26 15.42 -5.71
CA LEU A 325 22.48 14.04 -5.27
C LEU A 325 23.97 13.77 -5.03
N PHE A 326 24.85 14.22 -5.94
CA PHE A 326 26.30 14.10 -5.76
C PHE A 326 26.83 14.93 -4.58
N VAL A 327 26.25 16.09 -4.29
CA VAL A 327 26.59 16.89 -3.11
C VAL A 327 26.25 16.14 -1.82
N LEU A 328 25.09 15.48 -1.76
CA LEU A 328 24.64 14.78 -0.54
C LEU A 328 25.34 13.45 -0.30
N MET A 329 25.56 12.65 -1.35
CA MET A 329 26.09 11.28 -1.23
C MET A 329 27.57 11.15 -1.59
N GLY A 330 28.16 12.19 -2.17
CA GLY A 330 29.53 12.18 -2.66
C GLY A 330 29.72 11.31 -3.91
N ASP A 331 30.97 11.22 -4.35
CA ASP A 331 31.38 10.56 -5.59
C ASP A 331 31.56 9.03 -5.42
N THR A 332 30.46 8.33 -5.15
CA THR A 332 30.46 6.88 -4.83
C THR A 332 29.70 6.06 -5.88
N MET A 333 29.94 4.75 -5.91
CA MET A 333 29.25 3.83 -6.83
C MET A 333 27.73 3.93 -6.68
N GLU A 334 27.24 4.00 -5.44
CA GLU A 334 25.81 4.12 -5.14
C GLU A 334 25.22 5.42 -5.71
N THR A 335 25.93 6.54 -5.58
CA THR A 335 25.52 7.82 -6.16
C THR A 335 25.44 7.75 -7.68
N TYR A 336 26.44 7.16 -8.35
CA TYR A 336 26.41 7.01 -9.81
C TYR A 336 25.31 6.07 -10.26
N LEU A 337 25.11 4.95 -9.57
CA LEU A 337 24.00 4.05 -9.83
C LEU A 337 22.70 4.84 -9.73
N MET A 338 22.45 5.55 -8.63
CA MET A 338 21.24 6.33 -8.45
C MET A 338 21.05 7.43 -9.50
N ALA A 339 22.09 8.19 -9.82
CA ALA A 339 22.08 9.21 -10.85
C ALA A 339 21.77 8.61 -12.23
N PHE A 340 22.35 7.45 -12.53
CA PHE A 340 22.08 6.68 -13.73
C PHE A 340 20.64 6.15 -13.77
N LEU A 341 20.11 5.63 -12.66
CA LEU A 341 18.73 5.17 -12.55
C LEU A 341 17.75 6.31 -12.77
N ILE A 342 18.01 7.48 -12.17
CA ILE A 342 17.19 8.69 -12.34
C ILE A 342 17.22 9.10 -13.81
N SER A 343 18.42 9.26 -14.38
CA SER A 343 18.57 9.69 -15.76
C SER A 343 17.90 8.73 -16.75
N THR A 344 18.03 7.41 -16.53
CA THR A 344 17.36 6.39 -17.34
C THR A 344 15.84 6.47 -17.19
N SER A 345 15.35 6.58 -15.96
CA SER A 345 13.92 6.67 -15.67
C SER A 345 13.30 7.92 -16.27
N PHE A 346 14.05 8.99 -16.47
CA PHE A 346 13.57 10.22 -17.09
C PHE A 346 14.03 10.41 -18.54
N TYR A 347 14.67 9.41 -19.17
CA TYR A 347 15.15 9.48 -20.56
C TYR A 347 16.08 10.66 -20.84
N TRP A 348 16.94 10.98 -19.88
CA TRP A 348 17.95 12.01 -20.01
C TRP A 348 19.15 11.49 -20.78
N SER A 349 19.68 12.32 -21.68
CA SER A 349 20.94 12.05 -22.41
C SER A 349 22.13 11.80 -21.49
N GLU A 350 22.08 12.34 -20.28
CA GLU A 350 23.07 12.22 -19.22
C GLU A 350 23.21 10.77 -18.74
N ALA A 351 22.20 9.92 -18.96
CA ALA A 351 22.23 8.50 -18.58
C ALA A 351 23.43 7.78 -19.19
N ASP A 352 23.69 7.96 -20.49
CA ASP A 352 24.79 7.27 -21.18
C ASP A 352 26.15 7.74 -20.66
N SER A 353 26.33 9.06 -20.42
CA SER A 353 27.59 9.57 -19.87
C SER A 353 27.82 9.14 -18.42
N LEU A 354 26.77 9.11 -17.59
CA LEU A 354 26.86 8.61 -16.21
C LEU A 354 27.18 7.12 -16.19
N HIS A 355 26.53 6.35 -17.08
CA HIS A 355 26.78 4.94 -17.26
C HIS A 355 28.20 4.64 -17.71
N GLU A 356 28.72 5.38 -18.69
CA GLU A 356 30.10 5.26 -19.16
C GLU A 356 31.10 5.57 -18.04
N LYS A 357 30.91 6.67 -17.31
CA LYS A 357 31.77 7.02 -16.16
C LYS A 357 31.73 5.94 -15.08
N ALA A 358 30.54 5.42 -14.77
CA ALA A 358 30.38 4.38 -13.77
C ALA A 358 31.03 3.06 -14.22
N THR A 359 30.84 2.67 -15.48
CA THR A 359 31.45 1.47 -16.08
C THR A 359 32.97 1.58 -16.15
N ASN A 360 33.52 2.75 -16.48
CA ASN A 360 34.97 2.97 -16.50
C ASN A 360 35.60 2.81 -15.10
N ARG A 361 34.87 3.15 -14.04
CA ARG A 361 35.37 3.07 -12.65
C ARG A 361 35.06 1.75 -11.96
N TRP A 362 33.90 1.16 -12.23
CA TRP A 362 33.36 -0.02 -11.54
C TRP A 362 32.96 -1.16 -12.46
N GLY A 363 33.29 -1.14 -13.75
CA GLY A 363 33.00 -2.22 -14.69
C GLY A 363 33.75 -3.54 -14.38
N GLY A 364 34.70 -3.53 -13.46
CA GLY A 364 35.30 -4.75 -12.89
C GLY A 364 34.64 -5.22 -11.59
N ASN A 365 33.63 -4.51 -11.08
CA ASN A 365 32.94 -4.82 -9.83
C ASN A 365 31.64 -5.58 -10.12
N ILE A 366 31.45 -6.73 -9.49
CA ILE A 366 30.29 -7.58 -9.77
C ILE A 366 28.99 -7.04 -9.17
N GLU A 367 29.05 -6.35 -8.04
CA GLU A 367 27.90 -5.73 -7.39
C GLU A 367 27.31 -4.60 -8.25
N PHE A 368 28.15 -3.87 -8.99
CA PHE A 368 27.75 -2.87 -9.98
C PHE A 368 26.90 -3.50 -11.09
N HIS A 369 27.40 -4.56 -11.72
CA HIS A 369 26.67 -5.31 -12.75
C HIS A 369 25.39 -5.96 -12.21
N THR A 370 25.41 -6.46 -10.98
CA THR A 370 24.23 -7.01 -10.30
C THR A 370 23.15 -5.95 -10.12
N SER A 371 23.54 -4.75 -9.66
CA SER A 371 22.62 -3.64 -9.40
C SER A 371 21.97 -3.12 -10.69
N ILE A 372 22.76 -2.93 -11.76
CA ILE A 372 22.21 -2.46 -13.04
C ILE A 372 21.32 -3.53 -13.68
N THR A 373 21.71 -4.81 -13.63
CA THR A 373 20.88 -5.91 -14.13
C THR A 373 19.53 -5.94 -13.42
N SER A 374 19.53 -5.91 -12.08
CA SER A 374 18.29 -5.92 -11.29
C SER A 374 17.37 -4.76 -11.65
N HIS A 375 17.90 -3.53 -11.65
CA HIS A 375 17.09 -2.36 -11.97
C HIS A 375 16.57 -2.38 -13.40
N SER A 376 17.41 -2.79 -14.36
CA SER A 376 17.00 -2.89 -15.77
C SER A 376 15.84 -3.87 -15.93
N LEU A 377 15.86 -5.00 -15.22
CA LEU A 377 14.72 -5.93 -15.19
C LEU A 377 13.49 -5.36 -14.47
N ASP A 378 13.66 -4.52 -13.45
CA ASP A 378 12.54 -3.88 -12.74
C ASP A 378 11.82 -2.84 -13.62
N VAL A 379 12.55 -2.10 -14.45
CA VAL A 379 11.98 -1.15 -15.43
C VAL A 379 11.63 -1.81 -16.77
N GLY A 380 11.98 -3.09 -16.94
CA GLY A 380 11.73 -3.88 -18.15
C GLY A 380 12.62 -3.53 -19.34
N ASP A 381 13.85 -3.06 -19.14
CA ASP A 381 14.86 -2.85 -20.19
C ASP A 381 15.68 -4.14 -20.40
N PHE A 382 15.29 -4.97 -21.38
CA PHE A 382 15.95 -6.25 -21.64
C PHE A 382 17.35 -6.08 -22.23
N THR A 383 17.54 -5.10 -23.12
CA THR A 383 18.83 -4.81 -23.76
C THR A 383 19.90 -4.54 -22.71
N LYS A 384 19.61 -3.61 -21.79
CA LYS A 384 20.58 -3.23 -20.76
C LYS A 384 20.78 -4.32 -19.71
N ALA A 385 19.71 -5.01 -19.31
CA ALA A 385 19.80 -6.15 -18.41
C ALA A 385 20.74 -7.22 -18.96
N LEU A 386 20.63 -7.57 -20.25
CA LEU A 386 21.47 -8.59 -20.86
C LEU A 386 22.95 -8.20 -20.90
N ILE A 387 23.26 -6.95 -21.27
CA ILE A 387 24.64 -6.44 -21.30
C ILE A 387 25.32 -6.61 -19.94
N HIS A 388 24.70 -6.10 -18.87
CA HIS A 388 25.31 -6.16 -17.54
C HIS A 388 25.31 -7.56 -16.95
N LEU A 389 24.31 -8.38 -17.27
CA LEU A 389 24.26 -9.76 -16.86
C LEU A 389 25.45 -10.54 -17.45
N GLN A 390 25.68 -10.41 -18.76
CA GLN A 390 26.79 -11.07 -19.45
C GLN A 390 28.14 -10.57 -18.92
N ASP A 391 28.31 -9.26 -18.76
CA ASP A 391 29.54 -8.67 -18.26
C ASP A 391 29.86 -9.13 -16.83
N GLY A 392 28.87 -9.14 -15.93
CA GLY A 392 29.03 -9.61 -14.56
C GLY A 392 29.37 -11.10 -14.47
N LEU A 393 28.73 -11.95 -15.29
CA LEU A 393 29.04 -13.39 -15.35
C LEU A 393 30.42 -13.68 -15.95
N ARG A 394 30.96 -12.79 -16.80
CA ARG A 394 32.36 -12.88 -17.25
C ARG A 394 33.36 -12.59 -16.13
N ILE A 395 33.01 -11.69 -15.19
CA ILE A 395 33.84 -11.42 -14.01
C ILE A 395 33.83 -12.62 -13.06
N LYS A 396 32.63 -13.14 -12.75
CA LYS A 396 32.47 -14.32 -11.91
C LYS A 396 31.20 -15.09 -12.30
N SER A 397 31.41 -16.27 -12.88
CA SER A 397 30.34 -17.08 -13.47
C SER A 397 29.42 -17.76 -12.46
N ASP A 398 29.84 -17.89 -11.19
CA ASP A 398 29.12 -18.58 -10.13
C ASP A 398 28.49 -17.63 -9.09
N TRP A 399 28.29 -16.35 -9.43
CA TRP A 399 27.69 -15.35 -8.53
C TRP A 399 26.19 -15.58 -8.34
N PRO A 400 25.70 -15.92 -7.13
CA PRO A 400 24.33 -16.36 -6.92
C PRO A 400 23.27 -15.34 -7.36
N ASP A 401 23.48 -14.05 -7.07
CA ASP A 401 22.47 -13.02 -7.37
C ASP A 401 22.31 -12.79 -8.88
N LEU A 402 23.41 -12.84 -9.65
CA LEU A 402 23.35 -12.71 -11.11
C LEU A 402 22.73 -13.95 -11.75
N LEU A 403 23.01 -15.15 -11.24
CA LEU A 403 22.37 -16.37 -11.71
C LEU A 403 20.85 -16.34 -11.43
N ALA A 404 20.43 -15.83 -10.27
CA ALA A 404 19.02 -15.63 -9.96
C ALA A 404 18.37 -14.60 -10.92
N LEU A 405 19.07 -13.50 -11.22
CA LEU A 405 18.61 -12.51 -12.20
C LEU A 405 18.57 -13.06 -13.63
N GLN A 406 19.51 -13.95 -14.02
CA GLN A 406 19.47 -14.65 -15.30
C GLN A 406 18.22 -15.52 -15.43
N VAL A 407 17.89 -16.29 -14.38
CA VAL A 407 16.66 -17.10 -14.33
C VAL A 407 15.43 -16.20 -14.46
N ARG A 408 15.40 -15.08 -13.72
CA ARG A 408 14.32 -14.09 -13.82
C ARG A 408 14.18 -13.52 -15.24
N MET A 409 15.29 -13.12 -15.85
CA MET A 409 15.29 -12.58 -17.22
C MET A 409 14.79 -13.61 -18.23
N ASN A 410 15.28 -14.85 -18.17
CA ASN A 410 14.85 -15.94 -19.04
C ASN A 410 13.35 -16.21 -18.90
N ALA A 411 12.82 -16.21 -17.67
CA ALA A 411 11.38 -16.36 -17.44
C ALA A 411 10.57 -15.20 -18.04
N MET A 412 11.05 -13.96 -17.96
CA MET A 412 10.39 -12.79 -18.56
C MET A 412 10.41 -12.85 -20.10
N LEU A 413 11.51 -13.31 -20.68
CA LEU A 413 11.67 -13.52 -22.13
C LEU A 413 10.75 -14.64 -22.63
N GLU A 414 10.73 -15.78 -21.95
CA GLU A 414 9.85 -16.91 -22.26
C GLU A 414 8.37 -16.49 -22.17
N ALA A 415 7.99 -15.76 -21.12
CA ALA A 415 6.62 -15.35 -20.92
C ALA A 415 6.12 -14.32 -21.96
N THR A 416 7.04 -13.63 -22.65
CA THR A 416 6.73 -12.69 -23.74
C THR A 416 7.08 -13.25 -25.13
N ASP A 417 7.38 -14.55 -25.22
CA ASP A 417 7.83 -15.24 -26.45
C ASP A 417 8.91 -14.44 -27.20
N THR A 418 9.91 -14.00 -26.44
CA THR A 418 11.02 -13.17 -26.95
C THR A 418 12.32 -13.96 -26.91
N PRO A 419 12.82 -14.43 -28.06
CA PRO A 419 14.11 -15.11 -28.13
C PRO A 419 15.26 -14.19 -27.69
N ILE A 420 16.28 -14.76 -27.05
CA ILE A 420 17.43 -13.99 -26.58
C ILE A 420 18.18 -13.32 -27.74
N GLU A 421 18.20 -13.96 -28.92
CA GLU A 421 18.83 -13.46 -30.14
C GLU A 421 18.20 -12.15 -30.62
N GLU A 422 16.93 -11.91 -30.30
CA GLU A 422 16.26 -10.65 -30.59
C GLU A 422 16.78 -9.52 -29.70
N VAL A 423 17.03 -9.81 -28.42
CA VAL A 423 17.66 -8.88 -27.49
C VAL A 423 19.08 -8.55 -27.97
N GLU A 424 19.86 -9.57 -28.35
CA GLU A 424 21.21 -9.40 -28.89
C GLU A 424 21.25 -8.57 -30.17
N LYS A 425 20.32 -8.80 -31.09
CA LYS A 425 20.18 -7.99 -32.30
C LYS A 425 19.85 -6.53 -31.97
N SER A 426 19.00 -6.32 -30.96
CA SER A 426 18.63 -4.99 -30.49
C SER A 426 19.84 -4.25 -29.92
N ILE A 427 20.67 -4.93 -29.10
CA ILE A 427 21.97 -4.42 -28.62
C ILE A 427 22.86 -3.97 -29.79
N ILE A 428 23.04 -4.82 -30.81
CA ILE A 428 23.90 -4.51 -31.97
C ILE A 428 23.38 -3.29 -32.74
N SER A 429 22.06 -3.14 -32.84
CA SER A 429 21.43 -2.01 -33.53
C SER A 429 21.41 -0.70 -32.72
N GLY A 430 21.77 -0.74 -31.44
CA GLY A 430 21.68 0.41 -30.53
C GLY A 430 20.24 0.80 -30.17
N VAL A 431 19.28 -0.11 -30.34
CA VAL A 431 17.87 0.11 -29.99
C VAL A 431 17.55 -0.65 -28.70
N ASN A 432 16.98 0.04 -27.72
CA ASN A 432 16.55 -0.61 -26.48
C ASN A 432 15.25 -1.39 -26.72
N LEU A 433 15.25 -2.65 -26.30
CA LEU A 433 14.11 -3.55 -26.33
C LEU A 433 13.48 -3.63 -24.92
N LEU A 434 12.20 -3.25 -24.81
CA LEU A 434 11.48 -3.22 -23.54
C LEU A 434 10.54 -4.43 -23.36
N GLN A 435 10.37 -4.91 -22.12
CA GLN A 435 9.41 -5.96 -21.80
C GLN A 435 7.99 -5.58 -22.22
N SER A 436 7.58 -4.34 -21.99
CA SER A 436 6.21 -3.89 -22.29
C SER A 436 5.88 -3.93 -23.78
N GLU A 437 6.84 -3.64 -24.66
CA GLU A 437 6.62 -3.75 -26.11
C GLU A 437 6.65 -5.20 -26.58
N CYS A 438 7.50 -6.06 -25.99
CA CYS A 438 7.46 -7.51 -26.20
C CYS A 438 6.10 -8.10 -25.81
N ALA A 439 5.57 -7.73 -24.64
CA ALA A 439 4.26 -8.18 -24.16
C ALA A 439 3.11 -7.71 -25.07
N ILE A 440 3.14 -6.45 -25.52
CA ILE A 440 2.14 -5.90 -26.47
C ILE A 440 2.23 -6.63 -27.81
N ARG A 441 3.43 -6.86 -28.34
CA ARG A 441 3.65 -7.62 -29.57
C ARG A 441 3.10 -9.04 -29.44
N TYR A 442 3.49 -9.76 -28.38
CA TYR A 442 3.07 -11.14 -28.13
C TYR A 442 1.53 -11.26 -28.07
N LEU A 443 0.88 -10.36 -27.32
CA LEU A 443 -0.59 -10.31 -27.28
C LEU A 443 -1.18 -9.96 -28.65
N SER A 444 -0.62 -8.98 -29.36
CA SER A 444 -1.09 -8.60 -30.69
C SER A 444 -1.01 -9.76 -31.68
N GLU A 445 0.08 -10.52 -31.70
CA GLU A 445 0.26 -11.66 -32.59
C GLU A 445 -0.74 -12.79 -32.32
N ALA A 446 -1.02 -13.07 -31.04
CA ALA A 446 -2.05 -14.02 -30.62
C ALA A 446 -3.46 -13.64 -31.13
N THR A 447 -3.73 -12.35 -31.37
CA THR A 447 -5.02 -11.91 -31.92
C THR A 447 -5.22 -12.27 -33.39
N SER A 448 -4.17 -12.68 -34.11
CA SER A 448 -4.26 -13.07 -35.52
C SER A 448 -5.17 -14.29 -35.74
N GLN A 449 -5.31 -15.14 -34.71
CA GLN A 449 -6.19 -16.33 -34.74
C GLN A 449 -7.65 -16.00 -34.36
N VAL A 450 -7.94 -14.75 -33.96
CA VAL A 450 -9.28 -14.36 -33.53
C VAL A 450 -10.19 -14.23 -34.75
N LYS A 451 -11.31 -14.95 -34.73
CA LYS A 451 -12.35 -14.82 -35.74
C LYS A 451 -12.90 -13.39 -35.76
N VAL A 452 -12.73 -12.71 -36.89
CA VAL A 452 -13.29 -11.38 -37.14
C VAL A 452 -14.76 -11.52 -37.50
N ARG A 453 -15.60 -10.66 -36.91
CA ARG A 453 -17.03 -10.61 -37.25
C ARG A 453 -17.22 -9.92 -38.61
N THR A 454 -18.23 -10.32 -39.37
CA THR A 454 -18.66 -9.53 -40.54
C THR A 454 -19.33 -8.23 -40.07
N PRO A 455 -18.90 -7.05 -40.54
CA PRO A 455 -19.53 -5.78 -40.18
C PRO A 455 -20.96 -5.72 -40.72
N ARG A 456 -21.82 -4.95 -40.06
CA ARG A 456 -23.17 -4.66 -40.56
C ARG A 456 -23.08 -3.85 -41.86
N ALA A 457 -23.95 -4.14 -42.83
CA ALA A 457 -23.96 -3.42 -44.11
C ALA A 457 -24.58 -2.01 -43.97
N THR A 458 -25.56 -1.87 -43.10
CA THR A 458 -26.21 -0.61 -42.69
C THR A 458 -26.41 -0.64 -41.18
N ASN A 459 -26.76 0.50 -40.56
CA ASN A 459 -27.01 0.57 -39.12
C ASN A 459 -25.77 0.16 -38.30
N LEU A 460 -24.61 0.70 -38.69
CA LEU A 460 -23.31 0.43 -38.08
C LEU A 460 -23.32 0.80 -36.60
N ARG A 461 -22.62 0.00 -35.79
CA ARG A 461 -22.36 0.31 -34.38
C ARG A 461 -20.95 0.83 -34.22
N VAL A 462 -20.81 2.04 -33.72
CA VAL A 462 -19.53 2.71 -33.51
C VAL A 462 -19.31 2.89 -32.01
N ALA A 463 -18.17 2.41 -31.54
CA ALA A 463 -17.67 2.72 -30.19
C ALA A 463 -16.56 3.76 -30.32
N MET A 464 -16.81 4.96 -29.82
CA MET A 464 -15.81 6.03 -29.72
C MET A 464 -15.10 5.94 -28.37
N ILE A 465 -13.77 6.01 -28.34
CA ILE A 465 -12.98 5.90 -27.11
C ILE A 465 -12.10 7.13 -26.94
N SER A 466 -12.15 7.74 -25.76
CA SER A 466 -11.24 8.80 -25.32
C SER A 466 -10.71 8.52 -23.91
N SER A 467 -9.50 8.93 -23.58
CA SER A 467 -9.01 8.90 -22.19
C SER A 467 -9.54 10.05 -21.32
N SER A 468 -10.01 11.14 -21.93
CA SER A 468 -10.53 12.28 -21.19
C SER A 468 -11.62 13.03 -21.96
N LEU A 469 -12.41 13.83 -21.24
CA LEU A 469 -13.25 14.89 -21.81
C LEU A 469 -12.87 16.27 -21.28
N GLY A 470 -11.62 16.43 -20.80
CA GLY A 470 -11.11 17.75 -20.44
C GLY A 470 -11.08 18.70 -21.63
N ARG A 471 -11.05 20.01 -21.39
CA ARG A 471 -10.95 21.02 -22.46
C ARG A 471 -9.58 20.93 -23.15
N GLY A 472 -9.51 20.10 -24.18
CA GLY A 472 -8.32 19.88 -25.00
C GLY A 472 -8.66 19.71 -26.48
N GLY A 473 -7.63 19.81 -27.32
CA GLY A 473 -7.81 19.77 -28.78
C GLY A 473 -8.20 18.41 -29.34
N ALA A 474 -7.81 17.31 -28.68
CA ALA A 474 -8.21 15.97 -29.10
C ALA A 474 -9.67 15.72 -28.68
N GLU A 475 -10.00 16.07 -27.44
CA GLU A 475 -11.33 15.95 -26.85
C GLU A 475 -12.37 16.75 -27.63
N ARG A 476 -12.04 17.98 -28.04
CA ARG A 476 -12.87 18.77 -28.95
C ARG A 476 -13.20 18.02 -30.23
N GLN A 477 -12.19 17.40 -30.85
CA GLN A 477 -12.37 16.65 -32.09
C GLN A 477 -13.19 15.38 -31.87
N VAL A 478 -13.07 14.72 -30.71
CA VAL A 478 -13.98 13.62 -30.34
C VAL A 478 -15.42 14.10 -30.39
N VAL A 479 -15.73 15.20 -29.70
CA VAL A 479 -17.10 15.74 -29.63
C VAL A 479 -17.61 16.20 -31.00
N SER A 480 -16.80 16.93 -31.78
CA SER A 480 -17.18 17.34 -33.13
C SER A 480 -17.40 16.14 -34.06
N CYS A 481 -16.59 15.09 -33.93
CA CYS A 481 -16.77 13.85 -34.68
C CYS A 481 -18.08 13.15 -34.29
N LEU A 482 -18.38 13.06 -32.98
CA LEU A 482 -19.64 12.52 -32.48
C LEU A 482 -20.85 13.27 -33.05
N ALA A 483 -20.83 14.61 -33.03
CA ALA A 483 -21.89 15.45 -33.58
C ALA A 483 -22.09 15.24 -35.11
N GLY A 484 -21.00 15.02 -35.85
CA GLY A 484 -21.08 14.70 -37.27
C GLY A 484 -21.64 13.29 -37.55
N LEU A 485 -21.29 12.31 -36.71
CA LEU A 485 -21.67 10.91 -36.87
C LEU A 485 -23.11 10.61 -36.44
N VAL A 486 -23.64 11.30 -35.42
CA VAL A 486 -25.00 11.05 -34.92
C VAL A 486 -26.08 11.28 -35.99
N ASN A 487 -25.79 12.15 -36.96
CA ASN A 487 -26.69 12.52 -38.05
C ASN A 487 -26.51 11.67 -39.33
N GLN A 488 -25.71 10.61 -39.30
CA GLN A 488 -25.47 9.76 -40.47
C GLN A 488 -26.42 8.57 -40.50
N ASP A 489 -27.20 8.44 -41.59
CA ASP A 489 -28.16 7.33 -41.79
C ASP A 489 -27.52 5.93 -41.73
N SER A 490 -26.22 5.84 -41.99
CA SER A 490 -25.48 4.58 -41.94
C SER A 490 -25.16 4.11 -40.52
N ILE A 491 -25.28 4.97 -39.50
CA ILE A 491 -24.91 4.69 -38.10
C ILE A 491 -26.15 4.43 -37.27
N GLY A 492 -26.24 3.22 -36.73
CA GLY A 492 -27.36 2.77 -35.91
C GLY A 492 -27.18 2.92 -34.42
N LYS A 493 -25.94 2.92 -33.96
CA LYS A 493 -25.61 3.11 -32.55
C LYS A 493 -24.23 3.77 -32.43
N LEU A 494 -24.16 4.78 -31.58
CA LEU A 494 -22.94 5.48 -31.24
C LEU A 494 -22.81 5.52 -29.72
N ASP A 495 -21.76 4.92 -29.17
CA ASP A 495 -21.44 4.94 -27.74
C ASP A 495 -20.09 5.65 -27.53
N LEU A 496 -19.98 6.49 -26.50
CA LEU A 496 -18.70 7.06 -26.07
C LEU A 496 -18.20 6.36 -24.80
N PHE A 497 -16.99 5.85 -24.84
CA PHE A 497 -16.28 5.31 -23.69
C PHE A 497 -15.19 6.30 -23.27
N CYS A 498 -15.19 6.73 -22.01
CA CYS A 498 -14.21 7.67 -21.48
C CYS A 498 -13.48 7.12 -20.23
N TYR A 499 -12.15 7.14 -20.19
CA TYR A 499 -11.41 6.60 -19.03
C TYR A 499 -11.70 7.39 -17.75
N ASN A 500 -11.59 8.71 -17.85
CA ASN A 500 -11.95 9.59 -16.74
C ASN A 500 -12.59 10.87 -17.27
N PHE A 501 -13.76 11.21 -16.72
CA PHE A 501 -14.42 12.48 -16.95
C PHE A 501 -14.91 13.03 -15.61
N ASP A 502 -14.80 14.34 -15.43
CA ASP A 502 -15.35 14.99 -14.26
C ASP A 502 -16.85 15.23 -14.46
N ASN A 503 -17.65 14.77 -13.51
CA ASN A 503 -19.10 14.92 -13.46
C ASN A 503 -19.56 15.94 -12.39
N THR A 504 -18.66 16.75 -11.83
CA THR A 504 -18.96 17.71 -10.76
C THR A 504 -19.71 18.98 -11.22
N GLU A 505 -20.65 18.84 -12.17
CA GLU A 505 -21.53 19.93 -12.62
C GLU A 505 -20.76 21.19 -13.08
N GLY A 506 -19.65 21.01 -13.80
CA GLY A 506 -18.95 22.10 -14.48
C GLY A 506 -17.92 22.88 -13.64
N ARG A 507 -17.59 22.45 -12.41
CA ARG A 507 -16.48 23.06 -11.65
C ARG A 507 -15.11 22.88 -12.31
N LEU A 508 -14.90 21.76 -13.00
CA LEU A 508 -13.84 21.64 -14.00
C LEU A 508 -14.47 21.83 -15.38
N GLN A 509 -13.96 22.78 -16.16
CA GLN A 509 -14.41 22.99 -17.53
C GLN A 509 -14.11 21.72 -18.35
N THR A 510 -15.12 20.93 -18.71
CA THR A 510 -15.04 19.71 -19.54
C THR A 510 -15.99 19.81 -20.74
N TYR A 511 -15.87 18.88 -21.70
CA TYR A 511 -16.78 18.70 -22.84
C TYR A 511 -17.94 17.74 -22.56
N VAL A 512 -18.20 17.37 -21.30
CA VAL A 512 -19.31 16.46 -20.93
C VAL A 512 -20.67 17.05 -21.33
N PRO A 513 -20.99 18.33 -21.02
CA PRO A 513 -22.29 18.91 -21.38
C PRO A 513 -22.57 18.85 -22.88
N GLU A 514 -21.56 19.11 -23.72
CA GLU A 514 -21.74 19.03 -25.18
C GLU A 514 -22.03 17.62 -25.67
N VAL A 515 -21.48 16.58 -25.03
CA VAL A 515 -21.79 15.19 -25.40
C VAL A 515 -23.21 14.81 -24.96
N GLU A 516 -23.65 15.31 -23.80
CA GLU A 516 -25.03 15.14 -23.31
C GLU A 516 -26.04 15.85 -24.23
N ASP A 517 -25.72 17.05 -24.71
CA ASP A 517 -26.53 17.80 -25.67
C ASP A 517 -26.66 17.07 -27.02
N ILE A 518 -25.60 16.38 -27.48
CA ILE A 518 -25.66 15.51 -28.68
C ILE A 518 -26.56 14.28 -28.42
N GLY A 519 -26.80 13.92 -27.15
CA GLY A 519 -27.65 12.80 -26.76
C GLY A 519 -26.95 11.44 -26.80
N ILE A 520 -25.61 11.41 -26.67
CA ILE A 520 -24.81 10.18 -26.74
C ILE A 520 -24.47 9.67 -25.35
N PRO A 521 -24.69 8.37 -25.05
CA PRO A 521 -24.34 7.80 -23.75
C PRO A 521 -22.83 7.78 -23.52
N ILE A 522 -22.41 8.25 -22.34
CA ILE A 522 -21.03 8.23 -21.87
C ILE A 522 -20.82 7.07 -20.90
N HIS A 523 -19.88 6.19 -21.19
CA HIS A 523 -19.53 5.03 -20.36
C HIS A 523 -18.13 5.23 -19.77
N GLN A 524 -18.00 5.31 -18.44
CA GLN A 524 -16.69 5.39 -17.81
C GLN A 524 -15.95 4.04 -17.86
N PHE A 525 -14.64 4.03 -18.12
CA PHE A 525 -13.82 2.81 -18.05
C PHE A 525 -12.51 2.93 -17.27
N GLY A 526 -11.98 1.79 -16.79
CA GLY A 526 -10.66 1.73 -16.15
C GLY A 526 -10.64 1.82 -14.62
N GLN A 527 -11.80 2.01 -13.97
CA GLN A 527 -11.99 1.71 -12.54
C GLN A 527 -12.33 0.22 -12.38
N ARG A 528 -11.43 -0.55 -11.75
CA ARG A 528 -11.53 -2.01 -11.72
C ARG A 528 -12.77 -2.53 -10.98
N TYR A 529 -13.19 -1.85 -9.91
CA TYR A 529 -14.35 -2.27 -9.11
C TYR A 529 -15.66 -2.11 -9.89
N ASP A 530 -15.89 -0.95 -10.49
CA ASP A 530 -17.09 -0.67 -11.29
C ASP A 530 -17.28 -1.66 -12.46
N TRP A 531 -16.18 -2.07 -13.08
CA TRP A 531 -16.21 -2.96 -14.25
C TRP A 531 -16.41 -4.43 -13.90
N ASN A 532 -15.82 -4.86 -12.79
CA ASN A 532 -16.04 -6.21 -12.29
C ASN A 532 -17.50 -6.41 -11.89
N GLU A 533 -18.19 -5.39 -11.38
CA GLU A 533 -19.62 -5.45 -11.10
C GLU A 533 -20.44 -5.47 -12.39
N LYS A 534 -20.23 -4.47 -13.27
CA LYS A 534 -21.00 -4.28 -14.51
C LYS A 534 -20.95 -5.48 -15.46
N TYR A 535 -19.83 -6.22 -15.47
CA TYR A 535 -19.61 -7.35 -16.37
C TYR A 535 -19.21 -8.64 -15.64
N SER A 536 -19.60 -8.77 -14.37
CA SER A 536 -19.31 -9.92 -13.50
C SER A 536 -19.61 -11.27 -14.16
N GLU A 537 -20.75 -11.39 -14.83
CA GLU A 537 -21.19 -12.61 -15.54
C GLU A 537 -20.29 -12.98 -16.73
N HIS A 538 -19.51 -12.03 -17.26
CA HIS A 538 -18.69 -12.18 -18.46
C HIS A 538 -17.19 -12.29 -18.20
N LEU A 539 -16.76 -12.28 -16.93
CA LEU A 539 -15.34 -12.41 -16.57
C LEU A 539 -14.69 -13.69 -17.09
N HIS A 540 -15.48 -14.75 -17.31
CA HIS A 540 -15.01 -16.01 -17.92
C HIS A 540 -14.43 -15.81 -19.35
N LEU A 541 -14.81 -14.75 -20.07
CA LEU A 541 -14.29 -14.43 -21.40
C LEU A 541 -12.82 -14.00 -21.40
N LEU A 542 -12.29 -13.60 -20.25
CA LEU A 542 -10.89 -13.23 -20.06
C LEU A 542 -9.97 -14.45 -19.91
N ALA A 543 -10.52 -15.63 -19.58
CA ALA A 543 -9.74 -16.82 -19.28
C ALA A 543 -8.73 -17.22 -20.39
N PRO A 544 -9.07 -17.18 -21.69
CA PRO A 544 -8.12 -17.50 -22.77
C PRO A 544 -6.93 -16.53 -22.88
N TRP A 545 -7.07 -15.34 -22.31
CA TRP A 545 -6.09 -14.25 -22.42
C TRP A 545 -5.21 -14.10 -21.19
N LYS A 546 -5.51 -14.84 -20.11
CA LYS A 546 -4.86 -14.69 -18.80
C LYS A 546 -3.33 -14.74 -18.87
N GLN A 547 -2.78 -15.67 -19.64
CA GLN A 547 -1.32 -15.80 -19.79
C GLN A 547 -0.64 -14.54 -20.36
N TYR A 548 -1.33 -13.79 -21.21
CA TYR A 548 -0.82 -12.55 -21.78
C TYR A 548 -0.96 -11.37 -20.82
N PHE A 549 -2.03 -11.37 -20.01
CA PHE A 549 -2.31 -10.32 -19.04
C PHE A 549 -1.28 -10.24 -17.92
N ASP A 550 -0.75 -11.38 -17.51
CA ASP A 550 0.30 -11.46 -16.49
C ASP A 550 1.60 -10.73 -16.92
N GLN A 551 1.77 -10.47 -18.23
CA GLN A 551 2.93 -9.76 -18.78
C GLN A 551 2.69 -8.27 -19.05
N LEU A 552 1.44 -7.81 -18.97
CA LEU A 552 1.12 -6.42 -19.23
C LEU A 552 1.26 -5.57 -17.96
N PRO A 553 1.77 -4.32 -18.09
CA PRO A 553 1.72 -3.36 -16.98
C PRO A 553 0.29 -3.21 -16.44
N PRO A 554 0.08 -3.18 -15.11
CA PRO A 554 -1.26 -3.14 -14.51
C PRO A 554 -2.14 -2.00 -15.02
N ARG A 555 -1.54 -0.86 -15.37
CA ARG A 555 -2.26 0.28 -15.96
C ARG A 555 -2.85 -0.06 -17.33
N ILE A 556 -2.08 -0.71 -18.20
CA ILE A 556 -2.53 -1.13 -19.53
C ILE A 556 -3.61 -2.20 -19.36
N LEU A 557 -3.37 -3.18 -18.47
CA LEU A 557 -4.29 -4.28 -18.23
C LEU A 557 -5.69 -3.79 -17.84
N ARG A 558 -5.79 -2.85 -16.89
CA ARG A 558 -7.09 -2.28 -16.45
C ARG A 558 -7.92 -1.71 -17.61
N GLU A 559 -7.27 -1.06 -18.57
CA GLU A 559 -7.93 -0.48 -19.73
C GLU A 559 -8.31 -1.56 -20.76
N VAL A 560 -7.38 -2.47 -21.07
CA VAL A 560 -7.58 -3.53 -22.06
C VAL A 560 -8.67 -4.52 -21.63
N GLU A 561 -8.68 -4.98 -20.37
CA GLU A 561 -9.70 -5.89 -19.83
C GLU A 561 -11.10 -5.28 -19.95
N SER A 562 -11.23 -4.03 -19.48
CA SER A 562 -12.50 -3.28 -19.51
C SER A 562 -13.02 -3.17 -20.94
N LEU A 563 -12.20 -2.63 -21.84
CA LEU A 563 -12.60 -2.40 -23.23
C LEU A 563 -12.87 -3.71 -23.98
N PHE A 564 -12.10 -4.77 -23.73
CA PHE A 564 -12.32 -6.07 -24.34
C PHE A 564 -13.71 -6.62 -24.02
N LEU A 565 -14.10 -6.61 -22.74
CA LEU A 565 -15.42 -7.06 -22.30
C LEU A 565 -16.52 -6.19 -22.94
N ALA A 566 -16.34 -4.87 -22.93
CA ALA A 566 -17.26 -3.94 -23.57
C ALA A 566 -17.48 -4.26 -25.05
N PHE A 567 -16.41 -4.53 -25.78
CA PHE A 567 -16.47 -4.82 -27.22
C PHE A 567 -17.06 -6.21 -27.51
N LYS A 568 -16.75 -7.22 -26.70
CA LYS A 568 -17.37 -8.56 -26.84
C LYS A 568 -18.89 -8.51 -26.66
N ILE A 569 -19.37 -7.67 -25.76
CA ILE A 569 -20.81 -7.57 -25.43
C ILE A 569 -21.53 -6.65 -26.41
N ASN A 570 -21.03 -5.42 -26.61
CA ASN A 570 -21.70 -4.42 -27.45
C ASN A 570 -21.58 -4.71 -28.95
N LYS A 571 -20.56 -5.49 -29.35
CA LYS A 571 -20.27 -5.90 -30.73
C LYS A 571 -20.23 -4.72 -31.70
N PRO A 572 -19.35 -3.72 -31.48
CA PRO A 572 -19.15 -2.61 -32.41
C PRO A 572 -18.63 -3.13 -33.75
N ASP A 573 -19.05 -2.49 -34.85
CA ASP A 573 -18.49 -2.67 -36.19
C ASP A 573 -17.19 -1.88 -36.35
N ILE A 574 -17.17 -0.68 -35.75
CA ILE A 574 -16.03 0.23 -35.76
C ILE A 574 -15.73 0.62 -34.33
N VAL A 575 -14.45 0.50 -33.97
CA VAL A 575 -13.90 1.13 -32.78
C VAL A 575 -13.04 2.29 -33.24
N HIS A 576 -13.29 3.48 -32.68
CA HIS A 576 -12.61 4.71 -33.03
C HIS A 576 -11.91 5.29 -31.79
N ALA A 577 -10.59 5.16 -31.72
CA ALA A 577 -9.77 5.54 -30.58
C ALA A 577 -9.10 6.90 -30.78
N TRP A 578 -8.96 7.66 -29.70
CA TRP A 578 -8.25 8.94 -29.68
C TRP A 578 -7.15 8.96 -28.62
N GLN A 579 -6.06 9.67 -28.91
CA GLN A 579 -4.88 9.88 -28.05
C GLN A 579 -3.92 8.68 -27.98
N ASP A 580 -2.63 8.96 -27.72
CA ASP A 580 -1.53 8.07 -28.09
C ASP A 580 -1.55 6.70 -27.42
N GLN A 581 -1.60 6.66 -26.08
CA GLN A 581 -1.62 5.39 -25.32
C GLN A 581 -2.97 4.68 -25.47
N THR A 582 -4.05 5.46 -25.50
CA THR A 582 -5.41 4.94 -25.66
C THR A 582 -5.57 4.21 -26.99
N ASN A 583 -4.98 4.72 -28.07
CA ASN A 583 -4.94 4.03 -29.36
C ASN A 583 -4.35 2.61 -29.23
N VAL A 584 -3.21 2.45 -28.56
CA VAL A 584 -2.56 1.14 -28.36
C VAL A 584 -3.45 0.20 -27.54
N ASN A 585 -3.97 0.68 -26.40
CA ASN A 585 -4.79 -0.14 -25.51
C ASN A 585 -6.12 -0.56 -26.17
N VAL A 586 -6.77 0.37 -26.86
CA VAL A 586 -8.02 0.13 -27.58
C VAL A 586 -7.81 -0.81 -28.75
N ALA A 587 -6.71 -0.66 -29.49
CA ALA A 587 -6.37 -1.56 -30.58
C ALA A 587 -6.23 -3.01 -30.10
N LEU A 588 -5.49 -3.25 -29.02
CA LEU A 588 -5.36 -4.59 -28.42
C LEU A 588 -6.73 -5.16 -28.05
N ALA A 589 -7.53 -4.41 -27.29
CA ALA A 589 -8.86 -4.83 -26.86
C ALA A 589 -9.79 -5.14 -28.06
N ALA A 590 -9.76 -4.31 -29.10
CA ALA A 590 -10.59 -4.47 -30.29
C ALA A 590 -10.13 -5.65 -31.16
N LEU A 591 -8.81 -5.86 -31.27
CA LEU A 591 -8.21 -7.02 -31.94
C LEU A 591 -8.63 -8.32 -31.25
N MET A 592 -8.46 -8.41 -29.92
CA MET A 592 -8.92 -9.54 -29.09
C MET A 592 -10.42 -9.77 -29.20
N ALA A 593 -11.20 -8.68 -29.27
CA ALA A 593 -12.65 -8.76 -29.40
C ALA A 593 -13.11 -9.22 -30.79
N GLY A 594 -12.26 -9.16 -31.81
CA GLY A 594 -12.60 -9.50 -33.20
C GLY A 594 -13.41 -8.40 -33.90
N VAL A 595 -13.19 -7.13 -33.50
CA VAL A 595 -13.86 -5.95 -34.08
C VAL A 595 -13.44 -5.78 -35.54
N PRO A 596 -14.39 -5.59 -36.49
CA PRO A 596 -14.07 -5.52 -37.91
C PRO A 596 -13.16 -4.34 -38.29
N GLY A 597 -13.52 -3.11 -37.91
CA GLY A 597 -12.77 -1.89 -38.23
C GLY A 597 -12.20 -1.23 -36.98
N ILE A 598 -10.91 -0.91 -37.01
CA ILE A 598 -10.22 -0.25 -35.90
C ILE A 598 -9.57 1.02 -36.43
N VAL A 599 -10.12 2.17 -36.06
CA VAL A 599 -9.60 3.49 -36.42
C VAL A 599 -8.93 4.08 -35.19
N MET A 600 -7.67 4.47 -35.34
CA MET A 600 -6.90 5.17 -34.33
C MET A 600 -6.64 6.59 -34.84
N PHE A 601 -6.83 7.57 -33.98
CA PHE A 601 -6.59 8.96 -34.33
C PHE A 601 -5.37 9.49 -33.60
N ALA A 602 -4.35 9.88 -34.36
CA ALA A 602 -3.13 10.46 -33.85
C ALA A 602 -3.36 11.90 -33.35
N ARG A 603 -2.48 12.36 -32.46
CA ARG A 603 -2.44 13.76 -32.05
C ARG A 603 -1.60 14.57 -33.05
N SER A 604 -1.63 15.89 -32.93
CA SER A 604 -0.87 16.78 -33.83
C SER A 604 0.65 16.67 -33.72
N LEU A 605 1.17 16.07 -32.66
CA LEU A 605 2.60 15.83 -32.43
C LEU A 605 2.82 14.40 -31.95
N ARG A 606 3.89 13.76 -32.44
CA ARG A 606 4.33 12.43 -32.02
C ARG A 606 4.59 12.34 -30.51
N PRO A 607 4.41 11.17 -29.87
CA PRO A 607 4.49 11.04 -28.41
C PRO A 607 5.84 11.46 -27.81
N ASP A 608 6.94 11.22 -28.52
CA ASP A 608 8.30 11.53 -28.09
C ASP A 608 8.73 12.99 -28.34
N GLY A 609 7.92 13.77 -29.06
CA GLY A 609 8.13 15.21 -29.25
C GLY A 609 7.42 16.09 -28.21
N LYS A 610 6.78 15.48 -27.20
CA LYS A 610 5.99 16.18 -26.17
C LYS A 610 6.85 16.50 -24.95
N THR A 611 6.20 16.87 -23.83
CA THR A 611 6.90 17.10 -22.56
C THR A 611 7.59 15.84 -22.05
N MET A 612 8.64 16.00 -21.25
CA MET A 612 9.39 14.89 -20.64
C MET A 612 8.49 13.90 -19.86
N LEU A 613 7.41 14.38 -19.24
CA LEU A 613 6.42 13.52 -18.57
C LEU A 613 5.71 12.56 -19.53
N HIS A 614 5.52 12.93 -20.79
CA HIS A 614 4.90 12.05 -21.80
C HIS A 614 5.89 11.00 -22.28
N ILE A 615 7.13 11.42 -22.57
CA ILE A 615 8.22 10.56 -23.04
C ILE A 615 8.46 9.46 -22.00
N ARG A 616 8.71 9.87 -20.75
CA ARG A 616 9.02 8.98 -19.64
C ARG A 616 7.98 7.90 -19.39
N ASN A 617 6.71 8.27 -19.37
CA ASN A 617 5.67 7.34 -18.95
C ASN A 617 5.29 6.35 -20.05
N ARG A 618 5.78 6.56 -21.29
CA ARG A 618 5.27 5.88 -22.48
C ARG A 618 6.36 5.56 -23.52
N PRO A 619 7.53 5.05 -23.12
CA PRO A 619 8.66 4.77 -24.03
C PRO A 619 8.33 3.69 -25.07
N TYR A 620 7.48 2.73 -24.69
CA TYR A 620 7.09 1.57 -25.47
C TYR A 620 6.17 1.90 -26.66
N LEU A 621 5.64 3.12 -26.75
CA LEU A 621 4.63 3.44 -27.76
C LEU A 621 5.17 3.28 -29.18
N ARG A 622 6.42 3.68 -29.45
CA ARG A 622 6.96 3.66 -30.82
C ARG A 622 6.89 2.27 -31.43
N HIS A 623 7.48 1.28 -30.76
CA HIS A 623 7.47 -0.10 -31.22
C HIS A 623 6.07 -0.71 -31.16
N SER A 624 5.25 -0.35 -30.17
CA SER A 624 3.84 -0.79 -30.10
C SER A 624 3.05 -0.36 -31.34
N TYR A 625 3.17 0.90 -31.78
CA TYR A 625 2.57 1.36 -33.04
C TYR A 625 3.14 0.61 -34.23
N HIS A 626 4.46 0.44 -34.30
CA HIS A 626 5.11 -0.30 -35.39
C HIS A 626 4.58 -1.74 -35.53
N HIS A 627 4.34 -2.45 -34.42
CA HIS A 627 3.76 -3.79 -34.46
C HIS A 627 2.27 -3.78 -34.78
N LEU A 628 1.48 -2.94 -34.11
CA LEU A 628 0.02 -2.91 -34.29
C LEU A 628 -0.39 -2.50 -35.71
N LEU A 629 0.30 -1.54 -36.32
CA LEU A 629 -0.04 -1.04 -37.66
C LEU A 629 0.21 -2.05 -38.77
N LYS A 630 0.95 -3.14 -38.52
CA LYS A 630 1.09 -4.26 -39.48
C LYS A 630 -0.22 -5.02 -39.68
N HIS A 631 -1.14 -4.91 -38.73
CA HIS A 631 -2.41 -5.62 -38.79
C HIS A 631 -3.39 -4.89 -39.75
N PRO A 632 -3.98 -5.58 -40.75
CA PRO A 632 -4.73 -4.94 -41.85
C PRO A 632 -6.04 -4.25 -41.43
N ARG A 633 -6.58 -4.59 -40.25
CA ARG A 633 -7.78 -3.96 -39.67
C ARG A 633 -7.53 -2.60 -39.01
N LEU A 634 -6.27 -2.21 -38.79
CA LEU A 634 -5.91 -0.98 -38.10
C LEU A 634 -5.59 0.13 -39.09
N LEU A 635 -6.20 1.29 -38.85
CA LEU A 635 -5.96 2.50 -39.60
C LEU A 635 -5.55 3.62 -38.64
N LEU A 636 -4.39 4.25 -38.87
CA LEU A 636 -3.98 5.44 -38.14
C LEU A 636 -4.28 6.69 -38.98
N CYS A 637 -5.23 7.48 -38.51
CA CYS A 637 -5.64 8.74 -39.12
C CYS A 637 -5.01 9.94 -38.41
N HIS A 638 -4.85 11.03 -39.16
CA HIS A 638 -4.31 12.30 -38.67
C HIS A 638 -5.23 13.46 -39.01
N ASN A 639 -5.15 14.54 -38.23
CA ASN A 639 -5.90 15.77 -38.50
C ASN A 639 -5.18 16.77 -39.44
N SER A 640 -3.92 16.49 -39.77
CA SER A 640 -3.08 17.36 -40.59
C SER A 640 -1.96 16.57 -41.25
N TYR A 641 -1.51 17.03 -42.42
CA TYR A 641 -0.34 16.49 -43.10
C TYR A 641 0.93 16.63 -42.27
N ALA A 642 1.08 17.73 -41.52
CA ALA A 642 2.21 17.91 -40.60
C ALA A 642 2.24 16.85 -39.48
N GLY A 643 1.07 16.52 -38.91
CA GLY A 643 0.96 15.44 -37.93
C GLY A 643 1.26 14.07 -38.54
N ALA A 644 0.78 13.81 -39.76
CA ALA A 644 1.07 12.56 -40.49
C ALA A 644 2.56 12.40 -40.75
N GLN A 645 3.21 13.45 -41.26
CA GLN A 645 4.65 13.50 -41.49
C GLN A 645 5.45 13.29 -40.17
N SER A 646 5.02 13.93 -39.08
CA SER A 646 5.66 13.78 -37.77
C SER A 646 5.67 12.33 -37.28
N TYR A 647 4.55 11.61 -37.39
CA TYR A 647 4.48 10.20 -37.02
C TYR A 647 5.17 9.28 -38.04
N ALA A 648 5.18 9.64 -39.32
CA ALA A 648 5.88 8.89 -40.36
C ALA A 648 7.39 8.84 -40.10
N GLU A 649 8.00 9.99 -39.80
CA GLU A 649 9.40 10.07 -39.38
C GLU A 649 9.66 9.27 -38.11
N TRP A 650 8.77 9.38 -37.13
CA TRP A 650 8.88 8.66 -35.87
C TRP A 650 8.84 7.15 -36.06
N LEU A 651 7.91 6.65 -36.86
CA LEU A 651 7.70 5.22 -37.09
C LEU A 651 8.60 4.65 -38.18
N ASN A 652 9.36 5.51 -38.89
CA ASN A 652 10.13 5.17 -40.08
C ASN A 652 9.26 4.54 -41.18
N GLU A 653 8.15 5.23 -41.49
CA GLU A 653 7.10 4.81 -42.43
C GLU A 653 6.85 5.91 -43.48
N ASP A 654 6.16 5.58 -44.57
CA ASP A 654 5.71 6.59 -45.56
C ASP A 654 4.49 7.35 -45.04
N ALA A 655 4.54 8.69 -45.04
CA ALA A 655 3.44 9.55 -44.61
C ALA A 655 2.15 9.34 -45.43
N ASN A 656 2.25 8.89 -46.68
CA ASN A 656 1.10 8.59 -47.53
C ASN A 656 0.27 7.40 -47.04
N ARG A 657 0.84 6.57 -46.15
CA ARG A 657 0.13 5.47 -45.49
C ARG A 657 -0.93 5.98 -44.51
N PHE A 658 -0.82 7.23 -44.06
CA PHE A 658 -1.67 7.80 -43.03
C PHE A 658 -2.73 8.73 -43.62
N PRO A 659 -4.03 8.36 -43.58
CA PRO A 659 -5.09 9.23 -44.04
C PRO A 659 -5.15 10.51 -43.22
N VAL A 660 -5.34 11.63 -43.92
CA VAL A 660 -5.56 12.94 -43.28
C VAL A 660 -7.03 13.30 -43.40
N ILE A 661 -7.68 13.45 -42.24
CA ILE A 661 -9.04 13.94 -42.10
C ILE A 661 -8.95 15.29 -41.38
N HIS A 662 -9.07 16.39 -42.13
CA HIS A 662 -8.87 17.72 -41.59
C HIS A 662 -9.78 18.01 -40.39
N ASN A 663 -9.24 18.76 -39.43
CA ASN A 663 -9.86 19.09 -38.14
C ASN A 663 -11.38 19.33 -38.23
N GLY A 664 -12.14 18.68 -37.34
CA GLY A 664 -13.56 18.97 -37.09
C GLY A 664 -13.74 20.31 -36.38
N VAL A 665 -13.46 21.42 -37.06
CA VAL A 665 -13.92 22.75 -36.64
C VAL A 665 -15.26 22.97 -37.31
N ASP A 666 -16.31 23.16 -36.50
CA ASP A 666 -17.63 23.53 -36.99
C ASP A 666 -17.67 25.04 -37.29
N PHE A 667 -17.14 25.41 -38.45
CA PHE A 667 -17.12 26.81 -38.90
C PHE A 667 -18.53 27.39 -39.01
N SER A 668 -19.52 26.57 -39.36
CA SER A 668 -20.91 27.00 -39.48
C SER A 668 -21.45 27.52 -38.15
N SER A 669 -21.21 26.80 -37.04
CA SER A 669 -21.61 27.25 -35.71
C SER A 669 -20.88 28.51 -35.26
N ILE A 670 -19.58 28.65 -35.59
CA ILE A 670 -18.80 29.86 -35.29
C ILE A 670 -19.35 31.05 -36.07
N GLU A 671 -19.64 30.86 -37.36
CA GLU A 671 -20.23 31.88 -38.22
C GLU A 671 -21.62 32.29 -37.73
N GLU A 672 -22.48 31.34 -37.35
CA GLU A 672 -23.81 31.64 -36.81
C GLU A 672 -23.73 32.45 -35.51
N ALA A 673 -22.85 32.07 -34.58
CA ALA A 673 -22.64 32.79 -33.33
C ALA A 673 -22.07 34.21 -33.54
N SER A 674 -21.38 34.45 -34.66
CA SER A 674 -20.88 35.79 -35.02
C SER A 674 -21.95 36.70 -35.62
N LYS A 675 -23.10 36.16 -36.06
CA LYS A 675 -24.18 36.97 -36.65
C LYS A 675 -24.82 37.86 -35.58
N GLY A 676 -24.91 39.15 -35.88
CA GLY A 676 -25.50 40.15 -34.96
C GLY A 676 -24.51 40.73 -33.95
N VAL A 677 -23.24 40.30 -33.97
CA VAL A 677 -22.16 40.95 -33.21
C VAL A 677 -21.66 42.16 -34.01
N ASP A 678 -21.68 43.34 -33.42
CA ASP A 678 -21.02 44.52 -34.01
C ASP A 678 -19.51 44.41 -33.80
N LEU A 679 -18.82 43.96 -34.85
CA LEU A 679 -17.37 43.81 -34.85
C LEU A 679 -16.65 45.12 -34.47
N THR A 680 -17.18 46.28 -34.87
CA THR A 680 -16.57 47.58 -34.57
C THR A 680 -16.66 47.89 -33.08
N GLU A 681 -17.81 47.62 -32.48
CA GLU A 681 -18.02 47.78 -31.03
C GLU A 681 -17.10 46.83 -30.26
N THR A 682 -17.08 45.53 -30.62
CA THR A 682 -16.23 44.54 -29.95
C THR A 682 -14.74 44.87 -30.07
N LEU A 683 -14.26 45.28 -31.24
CA LEU A 683 -12.86 45.68 -31.43
C LEU A 683 -12.53 46.93 -30.60
N ASN A 684 -13.41 47.93 -30.56
CA ASN A 684 -13.24 49.13 -29.74
C ASN A 684 -13.21 48.81 -28.24
N GLU A 685 -14.05 47.88 -27.76
CA GLU A 685 -14.08 47.44 -26.36
C GLU A 685 -12.75 46.83 -25.90
N ILE A 686 -12.06 46.09 -26.79
CA ILE A 686 -10.74 45.52 -26.52
C ILE A 686 -9.58 46.42 -26.97
N GLY A 687 -9.87 47.67 -27.37
CA GLY A 687 -8.87 48.68 -27.72
C GLY A 687 -8.16 48.46 -29.07
N ILE A 688 -8.77 47.69 -29.97
CA ILE A 688 -8.27 47.45 -31.33
C ILE A 688 -9.03 48.35 -32.30
N THR A 689 -8.33 49.18 -33.06
CA THR A 689 -8.96 50.04 -34.07
C THR A 689 -9.38 49.24 -35.30
N THR A 690 -10.40 49.69 -36.03
CA THR A 690 -10.90 48.99 -37.23
C THR A 690 -9.90 48.92 -38.39
N ASP A 691 -8.89 49.79 -38.38
CA ASP A 691 -7.77 49.79 -39.33
C ASP A 691 -6.53 49.03 -38.83
N ALA A 692 -6.57 48.50 -37.60
CA ALA A 692 -5.47 47.73 -37.04
C ALA A 692 -5.22 46.46 -37.86
N LYS A 693 -3.95 46.19 -38.16
CA LYS A 693 -3.55 44.89 -38.71
C LYS A 693 -3.60 43.86 -37.59
N ILE A 694 -4.64 43.03 -37.60
CA ILE A 694 -4.77 41.93 -36.65
C ILE A 694 -3.90 40.76 -37.12
N ILE A 695 -2.89 40.42 -36.33
CA ILE A 695 -2.17 39.15 -36.46
C ILE A 695 -2.81 38.18 -35.49
N GLY A 696 -3.70 37.33 -36.01
CA GLY A 696 -4.29 36.23 -35.24
C GLY A 696 -3.31 35.07 -35.12
N SER A 697 -3.16 34.53 -33.90
CA SER A 697 -2.48 33.26 -33.68
C SER A 697 -3.37 32.37 -32.80
N VAL A 698 -3.44 31.08 -33.11
CA VAL A 698 -4.12 30.09 -32.25
C VAL A 698 -3.06 29.47 -31.37
N LEU A 699 -2.87 30.05 -30.19
CA LEU A 699 -1.91 29.57 -29.20
C LEU A 699 -2.64 28.82 -28.08
N ARG A 700 -2.11 27.65 -27.73
CA ARG A 700 -2.40 27.04 -26.44
C ARG A 700 -1.29 27.46 -25.49
N PHE A 701 -1.58 28.36 -24.55
CA PHE A 701 -0.75 28.52 -23.37
C PHE A 701 -0.94 27.26 -22.53
N VAL A 702 0.11 26.44 -22.41
CA VAL A 702 0.08 25.17 -21.67
C VAL A 702 0.49 25.41 -20.24
#